data_AF-A0A7C1JMU9-F1
#
_entry.id   AF-A0A7C1JMU9-F1
#
_cell.length_a   1.000
_cell.length_b   1.000
_cell.length_c   1.000
_cell.angle_alpha   90.00
_cell.angle_beta   90.00
_cell.angle_gamma   90.00
#
_symmetry.space_group_name_H-M   'P 1'
#
loop_
_entity.id
_entity.type
_entity.pdbx_description
1 polymer ?
#
loop_
_entity_poly.entity_id
_entity_poly.type
_entity_poly.pdbx_seq_one_letter_code
_entity_poly.pdbx_strand_id
1 'polypeptide(L)'
;MSVASYTLEHFYYGQVVRDGKPQGELRLLALSAGVKSEHFSEIVSAARILPVRGNPMLSVALVRGGKQTPYVLVQSQVGDQGQVICHYIVLPVELLRGLGGNLTALNVLLEQKMPTFERTDSTLPKLTLPPYEPPSSSAQQDSMLKLMTATRDRMDVIEAMLASVIIGVPVLIKSAPADYAQRLGLVEGLLALLPHPARFGVTFALHVNNATIASAQVKFITDDTPIPENSLVYQWGALKAEGAKPENEYARFIRSQLRLDTELVVQQTNTLTPVAAWRIRRGENLADALKYASYRLTIDNAVTNALPIEAKEAARVLGEDPTLTDEMRLNYVRHLLAFIMATDEAENADLLVVVRGNAPLEQSILDQLGELAASGKSLRVYRALVRWLAHPSGFRGMYWIEMAHRAALTYAQSLVRTRDTKAMNLFLHQVREASNVIEARLIVPRLLEIALPLAASDPTLAQTAMVLGASSLPADHWQRFVSLKPLLAQLPRSLSRLIAYLNSEVTTPATPGLMAQAALEFGASWRALMLIRLAEMALHMGRLDAFDTQALAGLAQAAVTSWGEAHDGVLRHLVHQFSDDTALSRLSDDAPRYLLQILLSRRAYSELAAELNRHGRVLYPSGKQLEYAAMVRTLFAGTPILPGNVPEALSTLAAQGVRALPLVMAHFGALQQHQWSPALKPIANQLTALMLEHRLVTEAVPIDLLLELLRFHCSQQDVKSAVSVASLMAMPAARMGEQGIAPMTEMYRALQWNNNRDSQVEAAEEARKGGLENLRRFIRACDEATARIATNQLGTLGEPILEALKATYIVRRLLGGENIADYAYALHTTANFLQDTGSAFADRSRLPLLNTLIGDLDALSGGLSDADRKIIADSLLDIIKFIGGLAQQHRSNRPKDNDETIQSLLDARTPAQSVLDMFRVMSGYFGRGQRIFVKLERGIDNHPLGDRTATALLRELQIIARLLKNALLTFPFSGRISVEPAALNGEIESLWGDIPLHERRELVADLTLDLQRISEMILLITNKIEVKTLLESNGTTKKLDSQRQRPENTLEFYRFVHGYFRGRTRS
;
A
#
# COMPACT_ATOMS: atom_id res chain seq x y z
N MET A 1 16.38 -33.02 54.16
CA MET A 1 15.91 -34.21 53.44
C MET A 1 16.47 -35.41 54.18
N SER A 2 15.63 -36.36 54.60
CA SER A 2 16.11 -37.60 55.22
C SER A 2 16.96 -38.37 54.21
N VAL A 3 18.22 -38.64 54.55
CA VAL A 3 19.16 -39.31 53.64
C VAL A 3 18.69 -40.74 53.46
N ALA A 4 18.18 -41.05 52.27
CA ALA A 4 17.75 -42.40 51.91
C ALA A 4 18.96 -43.35 51.93
N SER A 5 18.78 -44.55 52.48
CA SER A 5 19.74 -45.64 52.26
C SER A 5 19.78 -45.98 50.77
N TYR A 6 20.98 -46.13 50.22
CA TYR A 6 21.14 -46.50 48.81
C TYR A 6 21.44 -47.99 48.69
N THR A 7 20.66 -48.67 47.86
CA THR A 7 20.92 -50.04 47.48
C THR A 7 21.73 -50.06 46.19
N LEU A 8 22.92 -50.68 46.22
CA LEU A 8 23.93 -50.64 45.17
C LEU A 8 24.12 -52.00 44.52
N GLU A 9 24.27 -52.00 43.20
CA GLU A 9 24.60 -53.19 42.42
C GLU A 9 26.12 -53.39 42.36
N HIS A 10 26.57 -54.64 42.45
CA HIS A 10 27.99 -54.96 42.44
C HIS A 10 28.26 -56.36 41.88
N PHE A 11 29.51 -56.60 41.49
CA PHE A 11 29.96 -57.91 41.05
C PHE A 11 31.43 -58.16 41.37
N TYR A 12 31.81 -59.44 41.42
CA TYR A 12 33.18 -59.90 41.58
C TYR A 12 33.71 -60.48 40.27
N TYR A 13 34.91 -60.09 39.87
CA TYR A 13 35.59 -60.55 38.66
C TYR A 13 37.01 -60.98 39.03
N GLY A 14 37.37 -62.24 38.77
CA GLY A 14 38.59 -62.82 39.31
C GLY A 14 38.82 -64.27 38.91
N GLN A 15 39.71 -64.95 39.64
CA GLN A 15 39.99 -66.38 39.47
C GLN A 15 39.15 -67.22 40.43
N VAL A 16 38.69 -68.37 39.94
CA VAL A 16 38.06 -69.41 40.77
C VAL A 16 39.15 -70.19 41.51
N VAL A 17 38.89 -70.59 42.75
CA VAL A 17 39.79 -71.45 43.53
C VAL A 17 39.26 -72.88 43.54
N ARG A 18 40.09 -73.85 43.17
CA ARG A 18 39.81 -75.29 43.31
C ARG A 18 41.02 -75.97 43.94
N ASP A 19 40.79 -76.87 44.88
CA ASP A 19 41.84 -77.59 45.63
C ASP A 19 42.89 -76.65 46.25
N GLY A 20 42.44 -75.49 46.76
CA GLY A 20 43.31 -74.48 47.38
C GLY A 20 44.22 -73.72 46.41
N LYS A 21 43.99 -73.81 45.09
CA LYS A 21 44.78 -73.10 44.07
C LYS A 21 43.91 -72.30 43.09
N PRO A 22 44.33 -71.11 42.66
CA PRO A 22 43.63 -70.32 41.66
C PRO A 22 43.73 -70.99 40.28
N GLN A 23 42.63 -71.02 39.53
CA GLN A 23 42.57 -71.62 38.20
C GLN A 23 42.16 -70.62 37.11
N GLY A 24 42.87 -70.68 35.98
CA GLY A 24 42.52 -70.02 34.72
C GLY A 24 42.62 -68.49 34.70
N GLU A 25 42.12 -67.90 33.61
CA GLU A 25 42.02 -66.45 33.43
C GLU A 25 40.87 -65.83 34.26
N LEU A 26 40.96 -64.51 34.46
CA LEU A 26 39.95 -63.72 35.17
C LEU A 26 38.60 -63.82 34.46
N ARG A 27 37.56 -64.10 35.22
CA ARG A 27 36.18 -64.24 34.73
C ARG A 27 35.20 -63.67 35.76
N LEU A 28 33.95 -63.47 35.34
CA LEU A 28 32.88 -63.10 36.24
C LEU A 28 32.65 -64.23 37.25
N LEU A 29 32.75 -63.93 38.55
CA LEU A 29 32.64 -64.90 39.64
C LEU A 29 31.23 -64.89 40.25
N ALA A 30 30.70 -63.69 40.49
CA ALA A 30 29.40 -63.49 41.12
C ALA A 30 28.87 -62.09 40.80
N LEU A 31 27.55 -61.92 40.71
CA LEU A 31 26.90 -60.63 40.41
C LEU A 31 25.58 -60.47 41.16
N SER A 32 25.20 -59.23 41.46
CA SER A 32 23.88 -58.89 42.00
C SER A 32 22.82 -58.76 40.89
N ALA A 33 21.55 -59.01 41.22
CA ALA A 33 20.47 -59.17 40.23
C ALA A 33 20.25 -57.99 39.27
N GLY A 34 20.69 -56.77 39.59
CA GLY A 34 20.54 -55.60 38.72
C GLY A 34 21.70 -55.36 37.75
N VAL A 35 22.78 -56.15 37.80
CA VAL A 35 23.90 -56.03 36.85
C VAL A 35 23.58 -56.79 35.55
N LYS A 36 23.37 -56.06 34.44
CA LYS A 36 23.14 -56.65 33.11
C LYS A 36 24.44 -57.18 32.48
N SER A 37 24.33 -58.21 31.65
CA SER A 37 25.45 -58.84 30.95
C SER A 37 26.28 -57.87 30.08
N GLU A 38 25.64 -56.86 29.49
CA GLU A 38 26.31 -55.85 28.67
C GLU A 38 27.13 -54.88 29.52
N HIS A 39 26.64 -54.52 30.72
CA HIS A 39 27.29 -53.54 31.60
C HIS A 39 28.59 -54.06 32.22
N PHE A 40 28.67 -55.34 32.62
CA PHE A 40 29.90 -55.83 33.28
C PHE A 40 31.10 -55.84 32.33
N SER A 41 30.90 -56.22 31.06
CA SER A 41 31.97 -56.27 30.06
C SER A 41 32.54 -54.88 29.78
N GLU A 42 31.67 -53.88 29.69
CA GLU A 42 32.03 -52.48 29.54
C GLU A 42 32.82 -51.97 30.76
N ILE A 43 32.30 -52.20 31.97
CA ILE A 43 32.93 -51.76 33.22
C ILE A 43 34.32 -52.36 33.39
N VAL A 44 34.47 -53.68 33.18
CA VAL A 44 35.79 -54.35 33.32
C VAL A 44 36.79 -53.83 32.29
N SER A 45 36.34 -53.48 31.07
CA SER A 45 37.22 -52.91 30.05
C SER A 45 37.67 -51.47 30.37
N ALA A 46 36.84 -50.70 31.08
CA ALA A 46 37.07 -49.28 31.36
C ALA A 46 37.70 -48.98 32.73
N ALA A 47 37.61 -49.92 33.68
CA ALA A 47 37.91 -49.69 35.09
C ALA A 47 38.77 -50.79 35.74
N ARG A 48 39.76 -51.34 35.02
CA ARG A 48 40.61 -52.41 35.56
C ARG A 48 41.79 -51.85 36.36
N ILE A 49 41.87 -52.20 37.64
CA ILE A 49 43.00 -51.92 38.52
C ILE A 49 43.68 -53.21 38.98
N LEU A 50 44.97 -53.15 39.30
CA LEU A 50 45.74 -54.30 39.75
C LEU A 50 45.91 -54.31 41.28
N PRO A 51 46.02 -55.50 41.90
CA PRO A 51 46.21 -55.60 43.33
C PRO A 51 47.66 -55.24 43.73
N VAL A 52 47.78 -54.39 44.73
CA VAL A 52 49.04 -54.01 45.38
C VAL A 52 49.39 -55.03 46.46
N ARG A 53 50.55 -55.68 46.33
CA ARG A 53 51.01 -56.66 47.34
C ARG A 53 51.30 -55.95 48.66
N GLY A 54 50.80 -56.51 49.76
CA GLY A 54 51.07 -56.03 51.13
C GLY A 54 50.21 -54.84 51.59
N ASN A 55 49.46 -54.18 50.70
CA ASN A 55 48.51 -53.13 51.10
C ASN A 55 47.27 -53.13 50.18
N PRO A 56 46.27 -53.98 50.47
CA PRO A 56 45.08 -54.14 49.61
C PRO A 56 44.24 -52.86 49.51
N MET A 57 44.31 -51.97 50.52
CA MET A 57 43.53 -50.73 50.56
C MET A 57 44.02 -49.67 49.55
N LEU A 58 45.23 -49.79 49.01
CA LEU A 58 45.72 -48.88 47.96
C LEU A 58 45.16 -49.21 46.57
N SER A 59 44.62 -50.41 46.40
CA SER A 59 44.08 -50.88 45.12
C SER A 59 42.61 -50.49 45.00
N VAL A 60 42.33 -49.19 45.06
CA VAL A 60 40.97 -48.62 45.02
C VAL A 60 40.93 -47.48 43.99
N ALA A 61 39.88 -47.44 43.18
CA ALA A 61 39.62 -46.34 42.26
C ALA A 61 38.12 -46.03 42.14
N LEU A 62 37.80 -44.74 42.04
CA LEU A 62 36.50 -44.24 41.63
C LEU A 62 36.63 -43.68 40.21
N VAL A 63 36.04 -44.35 39.23
CA VAL A 63 36.18 -44.00 37.80
C VAL A 63 34.84 -44.04 37.08
N ARG A 64 34.81 -43.59 35.81
CA ARG A 64 33.64 -43.73 34.96
C ARG A 64 33.54 -45.17 34.43
N GLY A 65 32.35 -45.75 34.47
CA GLY A 65 32.11 -47.16 34.13
C GLY A 65 31.95 -47.46 32.65
N GLY A 66 31.90 -46.44 31.79
CA GLY A 66 31.69 -46.56 30.35
C GLY A 66 30.70 -45.53 29.82
N LYS A 67 30.12 -45.78 28.64
CA LYS A 67 29.06 -44.97 28.03
C LYS A 67 27.72 -45.16 28.76
N GLN A 68 27.41 -46.38 29.21
CA GLN A 68 26.12 -46.70 29.83
C GLN A 68 26.14 -46.69 31.35
N THR A 69 27.31 -46.82 31.97
CA THR A 69 27.48 -46.82 33.44
C THR A 69 28.23 -45.57 33.90
N PRO A 70 27.61 -44.68 34.71
CA PRO A 70 28.17 -43.37 34.99
C PRO A 70 29.43 -43.43 35.86
N TYR A 71 29.37 -44.09 37.03
CA TYR A 71 30.50 -44.20 37.96
C TYR A 71 30.60 -45.60 38.58
N VAL A 72 31.83 -46.03 38.81
CA VAL A 72 32.15 -47.32 39.41
C VAL A 72 33.26 -47.15 40.44
N LEU A 73 33.02 -47.68 41.64
CA LEU A 73 34.06 -47.89 42.64
C LEU A 73 34.61 -49.30 42.43
N VAL A 74 35.91 -49.41 42.21
CA VAL A 74 36.59 -50.68 42.00
C VAL A 74 37.66 -50.89 43.06
N GLN A 75 37.73 -52.11 43.60
CA GLN A 75 38.78 -52.57 44.50
C GLN A 75 39.40 -53.86 43.95
N SER A 76 40.72 -54.05 44.06
CA SER A 76 41.39 -55.30 43.67
C SER A 76 42.30 -55.84 44.77
N GLN A 77 42.27 -57.15 45.01
CA GLN A 77 43.17 -57.80 45.98
C GLN A 77 43.67 -59.16 45.48
N VAL A 78 44.78 -59.60 46.07
CA VAL A 78 45.18 -61.00 46.06
C VAL A 78 44.56 -61.65 47.30
N GLY A 79 43.67 -62.61 47.10
CA GLY A 79 43.03 -63.36 48.18
C GLY A 79 43.98 -64.37 48.84
N ASP A 80 43.53 -64.98 49.94
CA ASP A 80 44.35 -65.88 50.78
C ASP A 80 44.96 -67.07 50.06
N GLN A 81 44.32 -67.57 48.99
CA GLN A 81 44.80 -68.71 48.21
C GLN A 81 45.65 -68.26 47.00
N GLY A 82 46.01 -66.98 46.92
CA GLY A 82 46.79 -66.39 45.82
C GLY A 82 45.97 -65.98 44.61
N GLN A 83 44.64 -66.06 44.66
CA GLN A 83 43.73 -65.67 43.58
C GLN A 83 43.61 -64.15 43.43
N VAL A 84 43.59 -63.64 42.20
CA VAL A 84 43.30 -62.22 41.94
C VAL A 84 41.79 -62.02 41.85
N ILE A 85 41.25 -61.08 42.63
CA ILE A 85 39.82 -60.73 42.65
C ILE A 85 39.66 -59.21 42.59
N CYS A 86 38.74 -58.77 41.75
CA CYS A 86 38.29 -57.38 41.65
C CYS A 86 36.81 -57.30 42.05
N HIS A 87 36.47 -56.31 42.87
CA HIS A 87 35.11 -55.97 43.29
C HIS A 87 34.72 -54.66 42.62
N TYR A 88 33.65 -54.69 41.83
CA TYR A 88 33.12 -53.53 41.12
C TYR A 88 31.76 -53.17 41.69
N ILE A 89 31.58 -51.91 42.11
CA ILE A 89 30.35 -51.38 42.69
C ILE A 89 29.87 -50.23 41.82
N VAL A 90 28.65 -50.32 41.30
CA VAL A 90 28.05 -49.29 40.47
C VAL A 90 27.47 -48.19 41.36
N LEU A 91 27.93 -46.95 41.15
CA LEU A 91 27.50 -45.79 41.94
C LEU A 91 26.61 -44.85 41.11
N PRO A 92 25.35 -44.61 41.53
CA PRO A 92 24.49 -43.60 40.90
C PRO A 92 25.06 -42.19 41.05
N VAL A 93 24.79 -41.31 40.08
CA VAL A 93 25.25 -39.91 40.10
C VAL A 93 24.65 -39.15 41.28
N GLU A 94 23.39 -39.43 41.62
CA GLU A 94 22.67 -38.82 42.73
C GLU A 94 23.33 -39.12 44.07
N LEU A 95 23.88 -40.33 44.23
CA LEU A 95 24.61 -40.73 45.43
C LEU A 95 25.92 -39.96 45.55
N LEU A 96 26.72 -39.89 44.48
CA LEU A 96 27.97 -39.13 44.52
C LEU A 96 27.74 -37.63 44.72
N ARG A 97 26.66 -37.09 44.15
CA ARG A 97 26.23 -35.70 44.38
C ARG A 97 25.83 -35.51 45.84
N GLY A 98 25.05 -36.43 46.40
CA GLY A 98 24.64 -36.41 47.81
C GLY A 98 25.81 -36.46 48.77
N LEU A 99 26.84 -37.27 48.48
CA LEU A 99 28.04 -37.37 49.33
C LEU A 99 28.77 -36.04 49.47
N GLY A 100 28.63 -35.12 48.50
CA GLY A 100 29.20 -33.78 48.60
C GLY A 100 30.72 -33.74 48.77
N GLY A 101 31.42 -34.78 48.30
CA GLY A 101 32.86 -34.97 48.45
C GLY A 101 33.29 -35.73 49.72
N ASN A 102 32.36 -36.26 50.53
CA ASN A 102 32.69 -37.17 51.64
C ASN A 102 33.05 -38.56 51.08
N LEU A 103 34.32 -38.78 50.78
CA LEU A 103 34.79 -40.04 50.19
C LEU A 103 34.95 -41.12 51.26
N THR A 104 35.26 -40.75 52.50
CA THR A 104 35.36 -41.73 53.62
C THR A 104 34.08 -42.51 53.88
N ALA A 105 32.90 -41.96 53.55
CA ALA A 105 31.63 -42.68 53.64
C ALA A 105 31.59 -43.93 52.74
N LEU A 106 32.37 -43.97 51.65
CA LEU A 106 32.47 -45.13 50.76
C LEU A 106 33.31 -46.27 51.34
N ASN A 107 34.05 -46.05 52.44
CA ASN A 107 34.92 -47.06 53.04
C ASN A 107 34.15 -48.29 53.53
N VAL A 108 32.88 -48.11 53.90
CA VAL A 108 31.98 -49.21 54.31
C VAL A 108 31.73 -50.20 53.18
N LEU A 109 31.93 -49.79 51.92
CA LEU A 109 31.77 -50.65 50.74
C LEU A 109 33.05 -51.39 50.36
N LEU A 110 34.19 -51.07 50.97
CA LEU A 110 35.48 -51.69 50.66
C LEU A 110 35.69 -52.94 51.52
N GLU A 111 36.09 -54.02 50.88
CA GLU A 111 36.38 -55.26 51.56
C GLU A 111 37.77 -55.18 52.20
N GLN A 112 37.89 -55.55 53.48
CA GLN A 112 39.21 -55.74 54.10
C GLN A 112 39.87 -57.04 53.61
N LYS A 113 39.05 -58.02 53.24
CA LYS A 113 39.47 -59.34 52.78
C LYS A 113 38.49 -59.85 51.72
N MET A 114 38.98 -60.11 50.51
CA MET A 114 38.12 -60.58 49.42
C MET A 114 37.55 -62.00 49.67
N PRO A 115 36.29 -62.28 49.28
CA PRO A 115 35.71 -63.62 49.36
C PRO A 115 36.36 -64.60 48.37
N THR A 116 36.29 -65.90 48.65
CA THR A 116 36.79 -66.96 47.77
C THR A 116 35.62 -67.63 47.04
N PHE A 117 35.77 -67.89 45.74
CA PHE A 117 34.73 -68.52 44.91
C PHE A 117 35.23 -69.82 44.28
N GLU A 118 34.48 -70.91 44.43
CA GLU A 118 34.77 -72.23 43.82
C GLU A 118 34.02 -72.49 42.50
N ARG A 119 33.01 -71.66 42.20
CA ARG A 119 32.16 -71.69 40.99
C ARG A 119 31.76 -70.27 40.57
N THR A 120 31.27 -70.10 39.34
CA THR A 120 30.96 -68.79 38.71
C THR A 120 29.47 -68.45 38.64
N ASP A 121 28.62 -69.19 39.36
CA ASP A 121 27.15 -69.13 39.30
C ASP A 121 26.53 -68.51 40.57
N SER A 122 27.33 -67.83 41.39
CA SER A 122 26.86 -67.24 42.65
C SER A 122 26.10 -65.93 42.42
N THR A 123 24.84 -65.86 42.86
CA THR A 123 24.07 -64.60 42.92
C THR A 123 24.39 -63.85 44.21
N LEU A 124 24.67 -62.54 44.11
CA LEU A 124 24.99 -61.69 45.26
C LEU A 124 23.76 -60.91 45.76
N PRO A 125 23.62 -60.70 47.08
CA PRO A 125 22.71 -59.68 47.59
C PRO A 125 23.22 -58.28 47.16
N LYS A 126 22.32 -57.30 47.11
CA LYS A 126 22.72 -55.92 46.84
C LYS A 126 23.42 -55.31 48.07
N LEU A 127 24.37 -54.41 47.86
CA LEU A 127 25.01 -53.67 48.95
C LEU A 127 24.10 -52.55 49.44
N THR A 128 24.14 -52.24 50.73
CA THR A 128 23.41 -51.08 51.29
C THR A 128 24.43 -50.10 51.84
N LEU A 129 24.41 -48.87 51.32
CA LEU A 129 25.14 -47.76 51.92
C LEU A 129 24.26 -47.11 53.00
N PRO A 130 24.71 -47.04 54.26
CA PRO A 130 23.96 -46.37 55.33
C PRO A 130 23.81 -44.87 55.04
N PRO A 131 22.87 -44.19 55.70
CA PRO A 131 22.74 -42.74 55.61
C PRO A 131 24.08 -42.06 55.85
N TYR A 132 24.44 -41.16 54.95
CA TYR A 132 25.67 -40.38 54.99
C TYR A 132 25.34 -38.89 55.03
N GLU A 133 26.23 -38.08 55.57
CA GLU A 133 26.11 -36.63 55.50
C GLU A 133 27.21 -36.06 54.59
N PRO A 134 26.91 -34.99 53.82
CA PRO A 134 27.94 -34.17 53.22
C PRO A 134 28.95 -33.70 54.29
N PRO A 135 30.20 -33.43 53.92
CA PRO A 135 31.21 -33.04 54.91
C PRO A 135 30.80 -31.71 55.56
N SER A 136 30.81 -31.65 56.89
CA SER A 136 30.57 -30.42 57.65
C SER A 136 31.64 -29.36 57.34
N SER A 137 31.39 -28.09 57.65
CA SER A 137 32.37 -27.01 57.42
C SER A 137 33.72 -27.32 58.09
N SER A 138 33.69 -27.85 59.32
CA SER A 138 34.91 -28.29 60.04
C SER A 138 35.62 -29.43 59.29
N ALA A 139 34.88 -30.46 58.84
CA ALA A 139 35.49 -31.57 58.10
C ALA A 139 36.09 -31.12 56.76
N GLN A 140 35.48 -30.12 56.09
CA GLN A 140 36.04 -29.53 54.87
C GLN A 140 37.34 -28.75 55.17
N GLN A 141 37.38 -27.99 56.26
CA GLN A 141 38.60 -27.31 56.72
C GLN A 141 39.70 -28.32 57.03
N ASP A 142 39.41 -29.38 57.76
CA ASP A 142 40.37 -30.45 58.07
C ASP A 142 40.92 -31.11 56.80
N SER A 143 40.08 -31.35 55.79
CA SER A 143 40.53 -31.88 54.50
C SER A 143 41.41 -30.90 53.72
N MET A 144 41.13 -29.60 53.77
CA MET A 144 42.01 -28.57 53.19
C MET A 144 43.35 -28.50 53.93
N LEU A 145 43.35 -28.61 55.26
CA LEU A 145 44.58 -28.66 56.07
C LEU A 145 45.42 -29.90 55.75
N LYS A 146 44.80 -31.05 55.49
CA LYS A 146 45.50 -32.26 55.00
C LYS A 146 46.13 -32.03 53.62
N LEU A 147 45.45 -31.36 52.70
CA LEU A 147 46.00 -30.98 51.39
C LEU A 147 47.18 -30.00 51.53
N MET A 148 47.03 -28.99 52.38
CA MET A 148 48.08 -28.02 52.69
C MET A 148 49.31 -28.72 53.30
N THR A 149 49.10 -29.65 54.23
CA THR A 149 50.17 -30.49 54.81
C THR A 149 50.86 -31.33 53.73
N ALA A 150 50.07 -31.99 52.87
CA ALA A 150 50.59 -32.83 51.78
C ALA A 150 51.40 -32.04 50.74
N THR A 151 51.16 -30.74 50.62
CA THR A 151 51.86 -29.82 49.71
C THR A 151 52.84 -28.88 50.40
N ARG A 152 52.99 -28.98 51.73
CA ARG A 152 53.73 -28.04 52.59
C ARG A 152 53.42 -26.57 52.28
N ASP A 153 52.13 -26.25 52.26
CA ASP A 153 51.59 -24.90 52.06
C ASP A 153 51.96 -24.25 50.71
N ARG A 154 52.38 -25.05 49.71
CA ARG A 154 52.69 -24.58 48.36
C ARG A 154 51.42 -24.26 47.58
N MET A 155 50.93 -23.04 47.77
CA MET A 155 49.71 -22.52 47.14
C MET A 155 49.75 -22.54 45.61
N ASP A 156 50.93 -22.38 45.00
CA ASP A 156 51.12 -22.50 43.55
C ASP A 156 50.88 -23.94 43.05
N VAL A 157 51.23 -24.94 43.86
CA VAL A 157 50.98 -26.35 43.57
C VAL A 157 49.51 -26.70 43.76
N ILE A 158 48.88 -26.21 44.83
CA ILE A 158 47.43 -26.37 45.07
C ILE A 158 46.62 -25.74 43.94
N GLU A 159 46.96 -24.52 43.52
CA GLU A 159 46.33 -23.83 42.38
C GLU A 159 46.47 -24.64 41.09
N ALA A 160 47.67 -25.11 40.77
CA ALA A 160 47.91 -25.90 39.56
C ALA A 160 47.09 -27.21 39.56
N MET A 161 47.04 -27.92 40.70
CA MET A 161 46.24 -29.13 40.84
C MET A 161 44.75 -28.84 40.70
N LEU A 162 44.25 -27.79 41.35
CA LEU A 162 42.84 -27.38 41.27
C LEU A 162 42.46 -26.95 39.85
N ALA A 163 43.30 -26.15 39.17
CA ALA A 163 43.09 -25.73 37.79
C ALA A 163 43.01 -26.94 36.84
N SER A 164 43.92 -27.91 37.01
CA SER A 164 43.89 -29.16 36.24
C SER A 164 42.62 -29.97 36.51
N VAL A 165 42.15 -30.04 37.76
CA VAL A 165 40.89 -30.69 38.11
C VAL A 165 39.69 -30.02 37.43
N ILE A 166 39.66 -28.68 37.38
CA ILE A 166 38.54 -27.94 36.79
C ILE A 166 38.51 -28.08 35.26
N ILE A 167 39.67 -28.05 34.62
CA ILE A 167 39.81 -28.08 33.15
C ILE A 167 39.75 -29.50 32.59
N GLY A 168 39.93 -30.52 33.43
CA GLY A 168 39.94 -31.92 33.00
C GLY A 168 41.34 -32.45 32.61
N VAL A 169 42.41 -31.72 32.96
CA VAL A 169 43.79 -32.19 32.78
C VAL A 169 44.09 -33.24 33.87
N PRO A 170 44.58 -34.45 33.50
CA PRO A 170 44.94 -35.48 34.48
C PRO A 170 46.02 -34.99 35.45
N VAL A 171 45.81 -35.24 36.74
CA VAL A 171 46.76 -34.96 37.82
C VAL A 171 47.43 -36.27 38.25
N LEU A 172 48.71 -36.40 37.95
CA LEU A 172 49.54 -37.55 38.30
C LEU A 172 50.37 -37.25 39.54
N ILE A 173 50.28 -38.09 40.55
CA ILE A 173 50.96 -37.93 41.81
C ILE A 173 52.06 -39.00 41.91
N LYS A 174 53.31 -38.56 41.91
CA LYS A 174 54.50 -39.41 41.95
C LYS A 174 55.12 -39.42 43.35
N SER A 175 55.72 -40.55 43.73
CA SER A 175 56.41 -40.74 45.01
C SER A 175 55.55 -40.45 46.26
N ALA A 176 54.23 -40.71 46.17
CA ALA A 176 53.32 -40.55 47.30
C ALA A 176 53.52 -41.67 48.35
N PRO A 177 53.32 -41.37 49.65
CA PRO A 177 53.40 -42.36 50.72
C PRO A 177 52.42 -43.52 50.47
N ALA A 178 52.79 -44.74 50.84
CA ALA A 178 51.96 -45.94 50.68
C ALA A 178 50.88 -46.04 51.78
N ASP A 179 50.24 -44.92 52.10
CA ASP A 179 49.20 -44.78 53.12
C ASP A 179 47.86 -44.39 52.49
N TYR A 180 46.81 -45.15 52.81
CA TYR A 180 45.48 -44.96 52.24
C TYR A 180 44.87 -43.61 52.66
N ALA A 181 44.96 -43.26 53.95
CA ALA A 181 44.32 -42.08 54.51
C ALA A 181 44.96 -40.79 53.98
N GLN A 182 46.29 -40.77 53.80
CA GLN A 182 47.01 -39.62 53.24
C GLN A 182 46.69 -39.41 51.76
N ARG A 183 46.63 -40.48 50.95
CA ARG A 183 46.26 -40.38 49.53
C ARG A 183 44.81 -39.93 49.35
N LEU A 184 43.88 -40.53 50.09
CA LEU A 184 42.47 -40.13 50.05
C LEU A 184 42.26 -38.71 50.57
N GLY A 185 42.96 -38.33 51.65
CA GLY A 185 42.90 -36.99 52.23
C GLY A 185 43.35 -35.88 51.29
N LEU A 186 44.35 -36.13 50.42
CA LEU A 186 44.71 -35.18 49.36
C LEU A 186 43.55 -34.99 48.37
N VAL A 187 42.88 -36.08 47.97
CA VAL A 187 41.72 -36.00 47.05
C VAL A 187 40.57 -35.24 47.70
N GLU A 188 40.19 -35.58 48.93
CA GLU A 188 39.12 -34.88 49.66
C GLU A 188 39.44 -33.39 49.86
N GLY A 189 40.71 -33.04 50.13
CA GLY A 189 41.13 -31.65 50.20
C GLY A 189 40.97 -30.89 48.89
N LEU A 190 41.27 -31.52 47.74
CA LEU A 190 41.01 -30.92 46.42
C LEU A 190 39.50 -30.74 46.16
N LEU A 191 38.67 -31.69 46.61
CA LEU A 191 37.20 -31.57 46.50
C LEU A 191 36.65 -30.46 47.38
N ALA A 192 37.22 -30.24 48.57
CA ALA A 192 36.79 -29.18 49.48
C ALA A 192 36.97 -27.77 48.88
N LEU A 193 37.94 -27.59 47.97
CA LEU A 193 38.17 -26.34 47.24
C LEU A 193 37.13 -26.07 46.13
N LEU A 194 36.24 -27.03 45.83
CA LEU A 194 35.19 -26.89 44.82
C LEU A 194 33.82 -26.66 45.49
N PRO A 195 32.89 -25.94 44.84
CA PRO A 195 31.51 -25.83 45.32
C PRO A 195 30.83 -27.20 45.26
N HIS A 196 29.86 -27.43 46.15
CA HIS A 196 29.22 -28.74 46.32
C HIS A 196 28.78 -29.43 45.00
N PRO A 197 28.16 -28.74 44.02
CA PRO A 197 27.72 -29.37 42.77
C PRO A 197 28.85 -29.87 41.87
N ALA A 198 30.09 -29.39 42.05
CA ALA A 198 31.23 -29.75 41.21
C ALA A 198 31.99 -30.98 41.71
N ARG A 199 31.85 -31.33 42.99
CA ARG A 199 32.69 -32.32 43.68
C ARG A 199 32.55 -33.74 43.14
N PHE A 200 31.33 -34.15 42.79
CA PHE A 200 31.05 -35.52 42.34
C PHE A 200 31.68 -35.87 40.98
N GLY A 201 32.07 -34.85 40.20
CA GLY A 201 32.62 -35.03 38.86
C GLY A 201 34.04 -35.60 38.83
N VAL A 202 34.79 -35.47 39.92
CA VAL A 202 36.22 -35.75 40.01
C VAL A 202 36.46 -37.23 40.33
N THR A 203 37.19 -37.92 39.46
CA THR A 203 37.54 -39.35 39.59
C THR A 203 38.96 -39.54 40.08
N PHE A 204 39.25 -40.62 40.79
CA PHE A 204 40.58 -40.88 41.34
C PHE A 204 40.96 -42.38 41.34
N ALA A 205 42.26 -42.66 41.30
CA ALA A 205 42.82 -44.01 41.47
C ALA A 205 44.02 -43.94 42.42
N LEU A 206 43.95 -44.64 43.55
CA LEU A 206 44.94 -44.56 44.63
C LEU A 206 46.23 -45.32 44.34
N HIS A 207 46.26 -46.14 43.29
CA HIS A 207 47.48 -46.76 42.77
C HIS A 207 47.30 -47.09 41.27
N VAL A 208 48.26 -46.66 40.44
CA VAL A 208 48.26 -46.88 38.99
C VAL A 208 49.67 -47.26 38.55
N ASN A 209 49.75 -48.30 37.73
CA ASN A 209 50.96 -48.74 37.02
C ASN A 209 50.66 -48.96 35.52
N ASN A 210 51.66 -49.40 34.75
CA ASN A 210 51.54 -49.60 33.29
C ASN A 210 50.46 -50.59 32.85
N ALA A 211 50.04 -51.49 33.73
CA ALA A 211 49.05 -52.50 33.44
C ALA A 211 47.64 -52.14 33.97
N THR A 212 47.48 -50.93 34.52
CA THR A 212 46.20 -50.40 35.00
C THR A 212 45.42 -49.73 33.86
N ILE A 213 44.16 -50.13 33.65
CA ILE A 213 43.27 -49.65 32.58
C ILE A 213 42.10 -48.89 33.24
N ALA A 214 42.43 -47.85 34.02
CA ALA A 214 41.44 -47.04 34.74
C ALA A 214 41.62 -45.55 34.42
N SER A 215 40.60 -44.93 33.82
CA SER A 215 40.62 -43.51 33.44
C SER A 215 40.15 -42.62 34.60
N ALA A 216 41.02 -42.44 35.60
CA ALA A 216 40.84 -41.49 36.69
C ALA A 216 41.44 -40.11 36.37
N GLN A 217 40.87 -39.04 36.93
CA GLN A 217 41.41 -37.68 36.81
C GLN A 217 42.62 -37.47 37.72
N VAL A 218 42.54 -37.94 38.97
CA VAL A 218 43.67 -37.93 39.92
C VAL A 218 44.26 -39.34 40.02
N LYS A 219 45.53 -39.53 39.66
CA LYS A 219 46.19 -40.84 39.62
C LYS A 219 47.44 -40.85 40.48
N PHE A 220 47.54 -41.79 41.41
CA PHE A 220 48.77 -42.03 42.16
C PHE A 220 49.62 -43.07 41.42
N ILE A 221 50.66 -42.63 40.72
CA ILE A 221 51.44 -43.46 39.79
C ILE A 221 52.70 -44.03 40.43
N THR A 222 53.15 -45.18 39.93
CA THR A 222 54.48 -45.73 40.23
C THR A 222 55.56 -45.05 39.40
N ASP A 223 56.82 -45.15 39.83
CA ASP A 223 57.91 -44.36 39.24
C ASP A 223 58.24 -44.70 37.78
N ASP A 224 57.86 -45.92 37.36
CA ASP A 224 58.02 -46.53 36.04
C ASP A 224 56.82 -46.30 35.10
N THR A 225 55.80 -45.54 35.55
CA THR A 225 54.62 -45.23 34.71
C THR A 225 54.92 -44.09 33.71
N PRO A 226 54.69 -44.27 32.39
CA PRO A 226 54.82 -43.21 31.41
C PRO A 226 53.92 -42.02 31.74
N ILE A 227 54.50 -40.83 31.62
CA ILE A 227 53.81 -39.57 31.85
C ILE A 227 53.27 -39.08 30.50
N PRO A 228 51.94 -38.95 30.33
CA PRO A 228 51.36 -38.34 29.14
C PRO A 228 51.73 -36.85 29.04
N GLU A 229 51.94 -36.34 27.83
CA GLU A 229 52.35 -34.94 27.58
C GLU A 229 51.36 -33.92 28.16
N ASN A 230 50.05 -34.19 28.06
CA ASN A 230 48.97 -33.32 28.56
C ASN A 230 48.56 -33.68 30.00
N SER A 231 49.52 -33.86 30.90
CA SER A 231 49.23 -34.14 32.32
C SER A 231 50.03 -33.23 33.25
N LEU A 232 49.43 -32.94 34.42
CA LEU A 232 50.10 -32.28 35.52
C LEU A 232 50.74 -33.34 36.40
N VAL A 233 52.03 -33.25 36.66
CA VAL A 233 52.75 -34.17 37.56
C VAL A 233 53.06 -33.45 38.87
N TYR A 234 52.47 -33.91 39.96
CA TYR A 234 52.86 -33.52 41.31
C TYR A 234 53.85 -34.53 41.89
N GLN A 235 55.08 -34.08 42.14
CA GLN A 235 56.09 -34.87 42.84
C GLN A 235 55.96 -34.66 44.36
N TRP A 236 55.39 -35.63 45.08
CA TRP A 236 55.06 -35.49 46.51
C TRP A 236 56.28 -35.19 47.39
N GLY A 237 57.41 -35.87 47.14
CA GLY A 237 58.65 -35.66 47.90
C GLY A 237 59.36 -34.35 47.56
N ALA A 238 59.37 -33.95 46.27
CA ALA A 238 60.04 -32.75 45.79
C ALA A 238 59.18 -31.47 45.90
N LEU A 239 57.89 -31.61 46.25
CA LEU A 239 56.93 -30.53 46.47
C LEU A 239 56.80 -29.59 45.26
N LYS A 240 56.83 -30.17 44.06
CA LYS A 240 56.83 -29.44 42.80
C LYS A 240 55.81 -30.02 41.84
N ALA A 241 55.09 -29.12 41.17
CA ALA A 241 54.25 -29.44 40.02
C ALA A 241 55.03 -29.22 38.72
N GLU A 242 54.94 -30.17 37.79
CA GLU A 242 55.61 -30.19 36.48
C GLU A 242 54.62 -30.63 35.39
N GLY A 243 54.99 -30.52 34.10
CA GLY A 243 54.10 -30.83 32.98
C GLY A 243 53.10 -29.71 32.68
N ALA A 244 51.90 -30.07 32.25
CA ALA A 244 50.85 -29.13 31.83
C ALA A 244 50.27 -28.38 33.05
N LYS A 245 50.52 -27.07 33.14
CA LYS A 245 50.01 -26.17 34.19
C LYS A 245 48.96 -25.21 33.62
N PRO A 246 47.69 -25.63 33.52
CA PRO A 246 46.68 -24.76 32.96
C PRO A 246 46.34 -23.62 33.92
N GLU A 247 45.99 -22.45 33.36
CA GLU A 247 45.53 -21.31 34.15
C GLU A 247 44.01 -21.34 34.31
N ASN A 248 43.50 -21.01 35.50
CA ASN A 248 42.07 -20.94 35.74
C ASN A 248 41.73 -19.82 36.74
N GLU A 249 40.76 -18.97 36.39
CA GLU A 249 40.36 -17.81 37.19
C GLU A 249 39.75 -18.19 38.53
N TYR A 250 38.93 -19.25 38.58
CA TYR A 250 38.38 -19.77 39.83
C TYR A 250 39.50 -20.33 40.73
N ALA A 251 40.47 -21.06 40.17
CA ALA A 251 41.61 -21.57 40.96
C ALA A 251 42.44 -20.43 41.55
N ARG A 252 42.68 -19.35 40.78
CA ARG A 252 43.32 -18.11 41.28
C ARG A 252 42.50 -17.45 42.38
N PHE A 253 41.18 -17.38 42.22
CA PHE A 253 40.26 -16.86 43.23
C PHE A 253 40.37 -17.68 44.52
N ILE A 254 40.22 -19.01 44.47
CA ILE A 254 40.32 -19.86 45.66
C ILE A 254 41.70 -19.77 46.30
N ARG A 255 42.78 -19.71 45.52
CA ARG A 255 44.13 -19.46 46.05
C ARG A 255 44.20 -18.16 46.85
N SER A 256 43.56 -17.09 46.38
CA SER A 256 43.54 -15.81 47.10
C SER A 256 42.78 -15.91 48.44
N GLN A 257 41.72 -16.70 48.49
CA GLN A 257 40.92 -16.93 49.71
C GLN A 257 41.65 -17.86 50.68
N LEU A 258 42.24 -18.94 50.18
CA LEU A 258 42.98 -19.94 50.98
C LEU A 258 44.24 -19.36 51.62
N ARG A 259 44.85 -18.33 51.02
CA ARG A 259 45.93 -17.54 51.64
C ARG A 259 45.50 -16.78 52.89
N LEU A 260 44.21 -16.46 52.99
CA LEU A 260 43.65 -15.74 54.15
C LEU A 260 43.22 -16.74 55.21
N ASP A 261 42.27 -17.63 54.89
CA ASP A 261 41.76 -18.64 55.80
C ASP A 261 41.00 -19.75 55.03
N THR A 262 41.12 -20.98 55.50
CA THR A 262 40.27 -22.11 55.10
C THR A 262 38.78 -21.88 55.38
N GLU A 263 38.41 -21.17 56.45
CA GLU A 263 37.00 -20.85 56.72
C GLU A 263 36.41 -19.97 55.62
N LEU A 264 37.16 -18.97 55.16
CA LEU A 264 36.75 -18.09 54.09
C LEU A 264 36.52 -18.89 52.80
N VAL A 265 37.36 -19.88 52.48
CA VAL A 265 37.13 -20.76 51.32
C VAL A 265 35.80 -21.50 51.43
N VAL A 266 35.44 -22.02 52.61
CA VAL A 266 34.13 -22.66 52.82
C VAL A 266 32.98 -21.68 52.62
N GLN A 267 33.07 -20.47 53.19
CA GLN A 267 32.04 -19.43 53.02
C GLN A 267 31.86 -19.01 51.55
N GLN A 268 32.98 -18.80 50.83
CA GLN A 268 32.96 -18.39 49.43
C GLN A 268 32.42 -19.52 48.53
N THR A 269 32.87 -20.76 48.70
CA THR A 269 32.36 -21.90 47.91
C THR A 269 30.87 -22.18 48.15
N ASN A 270 30.37 -21.94 49.37
CA ASN A 270 28.93 -21.98 49.67
C ASN A 270 28.17 -20.86 48.95
N THR A 271 28.69 -19.64 48.97
CA THR A 271 28.07 -18.48 48.27
C THR A 271 28.01 -18.68 46.76
N LEU A 272 29.03 -19.32 46.17
CA LEU A 272 29.10 -19.62 44.74
C LEU A 272 28.20 -20.77 44.30
N THR A 273 27.72 -21.59 45.24
CA THR A 273 26.99 -22.83 44.95
C THR A 273 25.71 -22.61 44.13
N PRO A 274 24.81 -21.66 44.46
CA PRO A 274 23.60 -21.42 43.67
C PRO A 274 23.90 -21.03 42.23
N VAL A 275 24.86 -20.13 42.01
CA VAL A 275 25.23 -19.60 40.70
C VAL A 275 25.89 -20.68 39.84
N ALA A 276 26.87 -21.41 40.42
CA ALA A 276 27.53 -22.51 39.75
C ALA A 276 26.55 -23.64 39.41
N ALA A 277 25.64 -24.00 40.33
CA ALA A 277 24.62 -25.01 40.08
C ALA A 277 23.68 -24.62 38.93
N TRP A 278 23.27 -23.36 38.87
CA TRP A 278 22.42 -22.85 37.79
C TRP A 278 23.09 -22.99 36.42
N ARG A 279 24.36 -22.55 36.29
CA ARG A 279 25.13 -22.65 35.04
C ARG A 279 25.39 -24.10 34.61
N ILE A 280 25.80 -24.96 35.56
CA ILE A 280 26.01 -26.40 35.30
C ILE A 280 24.72 -27.07 34.81
N ARG A 281 23.55 -26.74 35.39
CA ARG A 281 22.25 -27.28 34.93
C ARG A 281 21.88 -26.84 33.52
N ARG A 282 22.41 -25.71 33.02
CA ARG A 282 22.26 -25.26 31.62
C ARG A 282 23.20 -25.99 30.65
N GLY A 283 24.03 -26.90 31.13
CA GLY A 283 24.96 -27.68 30.31
C GLY A 283 26.31 -27.01 30.05
N GLU A 284 26.61 -25.90 30.73
CA GLU A 284 27.95 -25.29 30.67
C GLU A 284 28.99 -26.21 31.31
N ASN A 285 30.21 -26.21 30.76
CA ASN A 285 31.30 -26.98 31.34
C ASN A 285 31.68 -26.40 32.71
N LEU A 286 32.38 -27.22 33.51
CA LEU A 286 32.71 -26.85 34.89
C LEU A 286 33.58 -25.59 34.98
N ALA A 287 34.52 -25.41 34.05
CA ALA A 287 35.42 -24.27 34.04
C ALA A 287 34.66 -22.95 33.83
N ASP A 288 33.76 -22.90 32.86
CA ASP A 288 32.96 -21.71 32.53
C ASP A 288 31.97 -21.37 33.64
N ALA A 289 31.30 -22.39 34.20
CA ALA A 289 30.35 -22.20 35.30
C ALA A 289 31.02 -21.60 36.56
N LEU A 290 32.21 -22.10 36.93
CA LEU A 290 32.96 -21.60 38.09
C LEU A 290 33.60 -20.24 37.83
N LYS A 291 34.06 -20.00 36.60
CA LYS A 291 34.55 -18.68 36.16
C LYS A 291 33.45 -17.63 36.29
N TYR A 292 32.25 -17.89 35.75
CA TYR A 292 31.13 -16.97 35.88
C TYR A 292 30.71 -16.77 37.34
N ALA A 293 30.62 -17.82 38.15
CA ALA A 293 30.21 -17.70 39.55
C ALA A 293 31.18 -16.82 40.36
N SER A 294 32.49 -17.04 40.24
CA SER A 294 33.49 -16.22 40.93
C SER A 294 33.52 -14.78 40.44
N TYR A 295 33.31 -14.57 39.13
CA TYR A 295 33.13 -13.25 38.55
C TYR A 295 31.90 -12.52 39.10
N ARG A 296 30.75 -13.20 39.10
CA ARG A 296 29.47 -12.69 39.65
C ARG A 296 29.62 -12.18 41.06
N LEU A 297 30.27 -12.96 41.93
CA LEU A 297 30.47 -12.62 43.33
C LEU A 297 31.35 -11.37 43.49
N THR A 298 32.31 -11.17 42.60
CA THR A 298 33.13 -9.95 42.57
C THR A 298 32.26 -8.73 42.26
N ILE A 299 31.33 -8.83 41.30
CA ILE A 299 30.37 -7.76 40.98
C ILE A 299 29.43 -7.52 42.16
N ASP A 300 28.91 -8.57 42.78
CA ASP A 300 28.01 -8.47 43.94
C ASP A 300 28.65 -7.71 45.11
N ASN A 301 29.91 -8.02 45.41
CA ASN A 301 30.69 -7.30 46.42
C ASN A 301 30.91 -5.85 46.00
N ALA A 302 31.19 -5.58 44.72
CA ALA A 302 31.39 -4.22 44.24
C ALA A 302 30.11 -3.37 44.33
N VAL A 303 28.95 -3.92 43.93
CA VAL A 303 27.65 -3.25 44.03
C VAL A 303 27.29 -2.97 45.49
N THR A 304 27.47 -3.95 46.37
CA THR A 304 27.17 -3.81 47.80
C THR A 304 28.02 -2.72 48.47
N ASN A 305 29.30 -2.60 48.07
CA ASN A 305 30.24 -1.62 48.60
C ASN A 305 30.29 -0.30 47.79
N ALA A 306 29.37 -0.11 46.84
CA ALA A 306 29.32 1.07 45.96
C ALA A 306 30.63 1.36 45.20
N LEU A 307 31.38 0.32 44.84
CA LEU A 307 32.60 0.42 44.04
C LEU A 307 32.26 0.56 42.55
N PRO A 308 33.09 1.25 41.75
CA PRO A 308 32.83 1.46 40.33
C PRO A 308 32.94 0.14 39.54
N ILE A 309 31.88 -0.19 38.81
CA ILE A 309 31.81 -1.31 37.87
C ILE A 309 31.22 -0.85 36.54
N GLU A 310 31.44 -1.63 35.48
CA GLU A 310 30.84 -1.33 34.19
C GLU A 310 29.31 -1.50 34.25
N ALA A 311 28.57 -0.43 33.94
CA ALA A 311 27.11 -0.42 34.06
C ALA A 311 26.42 -1.48 33.16
N LYS A 312 26.99 -1.77 31.98
CA LYS A 312 26.49 -2.84 31.10
C LYS A 312 26.58 -4.21 31.75
N GLU A 313 27.64 -4.46 32.50
CA GLU A 313 27.81 -5.73 33.20
C GLU A 313 26.82 -5.85 34.36
N ALA A 314 26.65 -4.80 35.16
CA ALA A 314 25.65 -4.80 36.23
C ALA A 314 24.22 -5.00 35.67
N ALA A 315 23.88 -4.31 34.58
CA ALA A 315 22.58 -4.45 33.91
C ALA A 315 22.37 -5.86 33.34
N ARG A 316 23.39 -6.44 32.69
CA ARG A 316 23.34 -7.82 32.19
C ARG A 316 23.01 -8.78 33.32
N VAL A 317 23.64 -8.63 34.47
CA VAL A 317 23.37 -9.59 35.55
C VAL A 317 22.01 -9.39 36.19
N LEU A 318 21.57 -8.15 36.39
CA LEU A 318 20.23 -7.86 36.88
C LEU A 318 19.13 -8.44 35.96
N GLY A 319 19.35 -8.45 34.64
CA GLY A 319 18.40 -8.95 33.66
C GLY A 319 18.45 -10.47 33.43
N GLU A 320 19.64 -11.10 33.49
CA GLU A 320 19.81 -12.48 33.05
C GLU A 320 19.92 -13.52 34.17
N ASP A 321 20.37 -13.12 35.38
CA ASP A 321 20.71 -14.08 36.43
C ASP A 321 19.58 -14.23 37.46
N PRO A 322 18.87 -15.37 37.45
CA PRO A 322 17.73 -15.60 38.34
C PRO A 322 18.15 -15.89 39.78
N THR A 323 19.45 -16.07 40.05
CA THR A 323 19.94 -16.43 41.40
C THR A 323 20.05 -15.24 42.34
N LEU A 324 19.81 -14.02 41.84
CA LEU A 324 19.77 -12.80 42.63
C LEU A 324 18.64 -12.79 43.66
N THR A 325 18.98 -12.47 44.91
CA THR A 325 18.01 -12.15 45.97
C THR A 325 17.35 -10.81 45.70
N ASP A 326 16.15 -10.58 46.25
CA ASP A 326 15.43 -9.32 46.05
C ASP A 326 16.18 -8.10 46.62
N GLU A 327 16.87 -8.29 47.76
CA GLU A 327 17.75 -7.28 48.34
C GLU A 327 18.91 -6.93 47.40
N MET A 328 19.56 -7.94 46.81
CA MET A 328 20.65 -7.70 45.88
C MET A 328 20.12 -7.02 44.59
N ARG A 329 18.96 -7.44 44.06
CA ARG A 329 18.32 -6.74 42.92
C ARG A 329 18.14 -5.25 43.19
N LEU A 330 17.70 -4.88 44.39
CA LEU A 330 17.55 -3.48 44.81
C LEU A 330 18.89 -2.73 44.80
N ASN A 331 19.97 -3.35 45.27
CA ASN A 331 21.30 -2.76 45.26
C ASN A 331 21.82 -2.54 43.83
N TYR A 332 21.57 -3.48 42.91
CA TYR A 332 21.87 -3.30 41.48
C TYR A 332 21.09 -2.15 40.86
N VAL A 333 19.79 -2.04 41.15
CA VAL A 333 18.95 -0.93 40.67
C VAL A 333 19.48 0.41 41.17
N ARG A 334 19.80 0.52 42.46
CA ARG A 334 20.39 1.73 43.06
C ARG A 334 21.71 2.11 42.39
N HIS A 335 22.59 1.13 42.18
CA HIS A 335 23.88 1.35 41.54
C HIS A 335 23.72 1.87 40.10
N LEU A 336 22.88 1.22 39.30
CA LEU A 336 22.60 1.65 37.93
C LEU A 336 21.93 3.02 37.87
N LEU A 337 20.98 3.31 38.75
CA LEU A 337 20.32 4.61 38.80
C LEU A 337 21.33 5.73 39.14
N ALA A 338 22.21 5.50 40.11
CA ALA A 338 23.28 6.45 40.45
C ALA A 338 24.19 6.72 39.24
N PHE A 339 24.55 5.69 38.48
CA PHE A 339 25.35 5.81 37.25
C PHE A 339 24.65 6.62 36.16
N ILE A 340 23.37 6.33 35.87
CA ILE A 340 22.57 7.04 34.87
C ILE A 340 22.47 8.53 35.23
N MET A 341 22.30 8.84 36.51
CA MET A 341 22.18 10.21 36.99
C MET A 341 23.52 10.97 37.00
N ALA A 342 24.64 10.26 36.98
CA ALA A 342 25.98 10.83 36.94
C ALA A 342 26.46 11.14 35.51
N THR A 343 26.16 10.28 34.54
CA THR A 343 26.74 10.33 33.19
C THR A 343 26.09 11.36 32.24
N ASP A 344 24.89 11.87 32.55
CA ASP A 344 24.11 12.80 31.68
C ASP A 344 23.85 12.29 30.25
N GLU A 345 24.19 11.03 29.99
CA GLU A 345 23.96 10.32 28.73
C GLU A 345 22.60 9.62 28.81
N ALA A 346 21.63 10.15 28.05
CA ALA A 346 20.27 9.62 28.05
C ALA A 346 20.21 8.14 27.63
N GLU A 347 21.15 7.66 26.80
CA GLU A 347 21.24 6.26 26.35
C GLU A 347 21.45 5.28 27.51
N ASN A 348 22.16 5.69 28.57
CA ASN A 348 22.40 4.85 29.73
C ASN A 348 21.11 4.57 30.51
N ALA A 349 20.06 5.38 30.34
CA ALA A 349 18.77 5.15 30.97
C ALA A 349 18.18 3.79 30.58
N ASP A 350 18.43 3.30 29.36
CA ASP A 350 17.85 2.06 28.86
C ASP A 350 18.32 0.81 29.65
N LEU A 351 19.43 0.93 30.39
CA LEU A 351 19.99 -0.14 31.22
C LEU A 351 19.05 -0.61 32.35
N LEU A 352 18.14 0.24 32.82
CA LEU A 352 17.17 -0.09 33.87
C LEU A 352 15.84 -0.66 33.35
N VAL A 353 15.64 -0.72 32.03
CA VAL A 353 14.39 -1.22 31.44
C VAL A 353 14.15 -2.70 31.77
N VAL A 354 15.21 -3.46 32.05
CA VAL A 354 15.15 -4.88 32.47
C VAL A 354 14.32 -5.11 33.75
N VAL A 355 14.08 -4.06 34.54
CA VAL A 355 13.35 -4.11 35.82
C VAL A 355 11.83 -4.00 35.65
N ARG A 356 11.39 -3.62 34.44
CA ARG A 356 9.97 -3.36 34.16
C ARG A 356 9.08 -4.56 34.51
N GLY A 357 7.96 -4.27 35.16
CA GLY A 357 6.99 -5.26 35.63
C GLY A 357 7.25 -5.77 37.05
N ASN A 358 8.35 -5.35 37.68
CA ASN A 358 8.64 -5.65 39.09
C ASN A 358 8.26 -4.46 39.98
N ALA A 359 7.03 -4.47 40.51
CA ALA A 359 6.46 -3.34 41.25
C ALA A 359 7.32 -2.83 42.44
N PRO A 360 7.89 -3.70 43.31
CA PRO A 360 8.81 -3.25 44.36
C PRO A 360 10.04 -2.49 43.85
N LEU A 361 10.63 -2.93 42.74
CA LEU A 361 11.81 -2.28 42.17
C LEU A 361 11.45 -0.98 41.46
N GLU A 362 10.33 -0.95 40.74
CA GLU A 362 9.81 0.28 40.13
C GLU A 362 9.51 1.37 41.16
N GLN A 363 8.89 1.01 42.29
CA GLN A 363 8.62 1.96 43.37
C GLN A 363 9.91 2.57 43.94
N SER A 364 10.93 1.74 44.16
CA SER A 364 12.24 2.21 44.63
C SER A 364 12.92 3.18 43.65
N ILE A 365 12.75 2.96 42.34
CA ILE A 365 13.25 3.88 41.31
C ILE A 365 12.52 5.23 41.42
N LEU A 366 11.20 5.22 41.53
CA LEU A 366 10.40 6.45 41.65
C LEU A 366 10.77 7.28 42.88
N ASP A 367 10.91 6.62 44.04
CA ASP A 367 11.26 7.29 45.30
C ASP A 367 12.62 8.00 45.18
N GLN A 368 13.62 7.30 44.64
CA GLN A 368 14.96 7.86 44.42
C GLN A 368 14.96 9.00 43.39
N LEU A 369 14.19 8.87 42.29
CA LEU A 369 14.05 9.96 41.32
C LEU A 369 13.37 11.19 41.94
N GLY A 370 12.41 10.99 42.85
CA GLY A 370 11.79 12.05 43.64
C GLY A 370 12.80 12.84 44.47
N GLU A 371 13.66 12.15 45.21
CA GLU A 371 14.74 12.76 46.00
C GLU A 371 15.77 13.49 45.12
N LEU A 372 16.14 12.89 43.99
CA LEU A 372 17.07 13.49 43.02
C LEU A 372 16.50 14.75 42.37
N ALA A 373 15.21 14.74 42.02
CA ALA A 373 14.54 15.90 41.48
C ALA A 373 14.51 17.06 42.50
N ALA A 374 14.29 16.76 43.79
CA ALA A 374 14.29 17.75 44.86
C ALA A 374 15.69 18.31 45.17
N SER A 375 16.74 17.51 45.01
CA SER A 375 18.15 17.87 45.29
C SER A 375 18.86 18.59 44.12
N GLY A 376 18.10 19.17 43.19
CA GLY A 376 18.63 20.00 42.10
C GLY A 376 18.99 19.28 40.81
N LYS A 377 18.70 17.97 40.69
CA LYS A 377 18.91 17.18 39.45
C LYS A 377 17.64 17.02 38.61
N SER A 378 16.66 17.91 38.77
CA SER A 378 15.33 17.82 38.15
C SER A 378 15.34 17.72 36.62
N LEU A 379 16.23 18.43 35.91
CA LEU A 379 16.35 18.30 34.44
C LEU A 379 16.79 16.90 34.01
N ARG A 380 17.75 16.30 34.72
CA ARG A 380 18.26 14.96 34.40
C ARG A 380 17.18 13.90 34.61
N VAL A 381 16.45 14.02 35.71
CA VAL A 381 15.29 13.17 36.00
C VAL A 381 14.24 13.31 34.91
N TYR A 382 13.89 14.53 34.50
CA TYR A 382 12.94 14.76 33.41
C TYR A 382 13.38 14.11 32.09
N ARG A 383 14.64 14.30 31.67
CA ARG A 383 15.17 13.72 30.42
C ARG A 383 15.17 12.19 30.43
N ALA A 384 15.57 11.57 31.54
CA ALA A 384 15.53 10.12 31.69
C ALA A 384 14.09 9.58 31.58
N LEU A 385 13.14 10.23 32.26
CA LEU A 385 11.73 9.85 32.22
C LEU A 385 11.10 10.00 30.84
N VAL A 386 11.35 11.12 30.15
CA VAL A 386 10.87 11.35 28.77
C VAL A 386 11.39 10.26 27.83
N ARG A 387 12.68 9.89 27.95
CA ARG A 387 13.24 8.81 27.14
C ARG A 387 12.57 7.47 27.45
N TRP A 388 12.41 7.11 28.73
CA TRP A 388 11.76 5.87 29.11
C TRP A 388 10.32 5.79 28.62
N LEU A 389 9.55 6.87 28.72
CA LEU A 389 8.17 6.93 28.25
C LEU A 389 8.07 6.85 26.71
N ALA A 390 9.07 7.38 25.99
CA ALA A 390 9.15 7.29 24.53
C ALA A 390 9.62 5.91 24.05
N HIS A 391 10.40 5.18 24.85
CA HIS A 391 11.00 3.90 24.47
C HIS A 391 9.96 2.76 24.48
N PRO A 392 9.83 1.93 23.43
CA PRO A 392 8.81 0.88 23.36
C PRO A 392 8.83 -0.09 24.56
N SER A 393 10.03 -0.46 25.00
CA SER A 393 10.23 -1.35 26.15
C SER A 393 10.29 -0.63 27.49
N GLY A 394 10.35 0.71 27.51
CA GLY A 394 10.55 1.50 28.71
C GLY A 394 9.34 1.52 29.67
N PHE A 395 9.50 2.28 30.74
CA PHE A 395 8.48 2.45 31.78
C PHE A 395 7.23 3.16 31.25
N ARG A 396 6.05 2.77 31.74
CA ARG A 396 4.75 3.30 31.28
C ARG A 396 3.78 3.43 32.45
N GLY A 397 2.84 4.36 32.32
CA GLY A 397 1.77 4.58 33.31
C GLY A 397 1.79 5.98 33.88
N MET A 398 0.65 6.39 34.47
CA MET A 398 0.44 7.75 34.97
C MET A 398 1.43 8.16 36.05
N TYR A 399 1.87 7.24 36.91
CA TYR A 399 2.82 7.54 37.98
C TYR A 399 4.21 7.98 37.44
N TRP A 400 4.67 7.43 36.32
CA TRP A 400 5.90 7.88 35.64
C TRP A 400 5.70 9.24 34.97
N ILE A 401 4.53 9.47 34.38
CA ILE A 401 4.15 10.76 33.77
C ILE A 401 4.09 11.86 34.85
N GLU A 402 3.46 11.59 35.99
CA GLU A 402 3.39 12.51 37.13
C GLU A 402 4.78 12.82 37.70
N MET A 403 5.67 11.84 37.78
CA MET A 403 7.06 12.09 38.18
C MET A 403 7.80 12.96 37.17
N ALA A 404 7.58 12.75 35.86
CA ALA A 404 8.14 13.59 34.81
C ALA A 404 7.59 15.02 34.91
N HIS A 405 6.30 15.16 35.19
CA HIS A 405 5.66 16.46 35.43
C HIS A 405 6.27 17.18 36.63
N ARG A 406 6.40 16.49 37.76
CA ARG A 406 6.99 17.06 38.97
C ARG A 406 8.43 17.52 38.74
N ALA A 407 9.22 16.72 38.03
CA ALA A 407 10.59 17.08 37.64
C ALA A 407 10.62 18.32 36.73
N ALA A 408 9.75 18.37 35.71
CA ALA A 408 9.62 19.50 34.81
C ALA A 408 9.25 20.81 35.52
N LEU A 409 8.25 20.76 36.41
CA LEU A 409 7.82 21.92 37.20
C LEU A 409 8.94 22.39 38.15
N THR A 410 9.63 21.46 38.81
CA THR A 410 10.72 21.78 39.73
C THR A 410 11.89 22.45 38.99
N TYR A 411 12.22 21.97 37.78
CA TYR A 411 13.24 22.59 36.94
C TYR A 411 12.80 23.97 36.42
N ALA A 412 11.57 24.11 35.94
CA ALA A 412 11.05 25.41 35.52
C ALA A 412 11.10 26.44 36.66
N GLN A 413 10.75 26.05 37.89
CA GLN A 413 10.84 26.93 39.06
C GLN A 413 12.28 27.32 39.40
N SER A 414 13.25 26.42 39.26
CA SER A 414 14.65 26.76 39.52
C SER A 414 15.18 27.79 38.51
N LEU A 415 14.80 27.68 37.23
CA LEU A 415 15.16 28.65 36.20
C LEU A 415 14.55 30.04 36.42
N VAL A 416 13.33 30.12 36.96
CA VAL A 416 12.72 31.40 37.37
C VAL A 416 13.50 32.04 38.52
N ARG A 417 13.93 31.25 39.50
CA ARG A 417 14.75 31.73 40.63
C ARG A 417 16.10 32.28 40.15
N THR A 418 16.73 31.63 39.16
CA THR A 418 18.01 32.09 38.57
C THR A 418 17.84 33.15 37.48
N ARG A 419 16.60 33.46 37.07
CA ARG A 419 16.25 34.37 35.96
C ARG A 419 16.88 33.98 34.62
N ASP A 420 17.03 32.68 34.35
CA ASP A 420 17.62 32.18 33.10
C ASP A 420 16.58 32.02 31.99
N THR A 421 16.40 33.07 31.19
CA THR A 421 15.44 33.08 30.07
C THR A 421 15.83 32.11 28.95
N LYS A 422 17.13 31.97 28.66
CA LYS A 422 17.64 31.10 27.59
C LYS A 422 17.41 29.63 27.90
N ALA A 423 17.74 29.20 29.12
CA ALA A 423 17.50 27.83 29.55
C ALA A 423 16.01 27.52 29.64
N MET A 424 15.18 28.46 30.07
CA MET A 424 13.72 28.28 30.07
C MET A 424 13.19 28.11 28.65
N ASN A 425 13.66 28.92 27.69
CA ASN A 425 13.25 28.81 26.30
C ASN A 425 13.61 27.44 25.70
N LEU A 426 14.85 26.98 25.90
CA LEU A 426 15.29 25.65 25.47
C LEU A 426 14.46 24.54 26.13
N PHE A 427 14.15 24.69 27.42
CA PHE A 427 13.36 23.71 28.15
C PHE A 427 11.92 23.61 27.64
N LEU A 428 11.25 24.74 27.36
CA LEU A 428 9.90 24.72 26.78
C LEU A 428 9.88 24.10 25.38
N HIS A 429 10.96 24.22 24.60
CA HIS A 429 11.10 23.47 23.35
C HIS A 429 11.18 21.96 23.60
N GLN A 430 11.95 21.50 24.60
CA GLN A 430 12.01 20.08 24.97
C GLN A 430 10.65 19.54 25.42
N VAL A 431 9.90 20.31 26.20
CA VAL A 431 8.52 19.97 26.62
C VAL A 431 7.58 19.84 25.42
N ARG A 432 7.73 20.73 24.44
CA ARG A 432 6.93 20.69 23.20
C ARG A 432 7.25 19.47 22.34
N GLU A 433 8.52 19.12 22.17
CA GLU A 433 8.93 17.93 21.41
C GLU A 433 8.45 16.63 22.08
N ALA A 434 8.42 16.62 23.41
CA ALA A 434 7.91 15.49 24.20
C ALA A 434 6.39 15.52 24.42
N SER A 435 5.63 16.42 23.78
CA SER A 435 4.27 16.77 24.21
C SER A 435 3.31 15.58 24.32
N ASN A 436 3.39 14.65 23.39
CA ASN A 436 2.54 13.46 23.36
C ASN A 436 3.00 12.39 24.36
N VAL A 437 4.31 12.33 24.64
CA VAL A 437 4.93 11.32 25.53
C VAL A 437 4.58 11.60 26.99
N ILE A 438 4.53 12.87 27.37
CA ILE A 438 4.25 13.29 28.74
C ILE A 438 2.84 13.84 28.93
N GLU A 439 1.92 13.67 27.98
CA GLU A 439 0.59 14.29 28.06
C GLU A 439 0.63 15.79 28.43
N ALA A 440 1.42 16.57 27.67
CA ALA A 440 1.78 17.94 28.01
C ALA A 440 0.58 18.86 28.30
N ARG A 441 -0.62 18.56 27.77
CA ARG A 441 -1.87 19.27 28.08
C ARG A 441 -2.16 19.39 29.58
N LEU A 442 -1.74 18.42 30.39
CA LEU A 442 -1.97 18.41 31.85
C LEU A 442 -0.99 19.33 32.61
N ILE A 443 0.21 19.55 32.09
CA ILE A 443 1.29 20.29 32.78
C ILE A 443 1.55 21.68 32.19
N VAL A 444 1.32 21.86 30.90
CA VAL A 444 1.60 23.12 30.19
C VAL A 444 0.94 24.35 30.83
N PRO A 445 -0.33 24.32 31.30
CA PRO A 445 -0.91 25.48 31.98
C PRO A 445 -0.03 25.97 33.14
N ARG A 446 0.42 25.05 34.01
CA ARG A 446 1.25 25.39 35.16
C ARG A 446 2.68 25.79 34.77
N LEU A 447 3.24 25.17 33.74
CA LEU A 447 4.55 25.57 33.20
C LEU A 447 4.52 26.98 32.62
N LEU A 448 3.46 27.34 31.90
CA LEU A 448 3.29 28.68 31.33
C LEU A 448 3.10 29.74 32.42
N GLU A 449 2.36 29.43 33.48
CA GLU A 449 2.27 30.30 34.67
C GLU A 449 3.64 30.54 35.32
N ILE A 450 4.47 29.50 35.45
CA ILE A 450 5.83 29.60 36.00
C ILE A 450 6.73 30.41 35.06
N ALA A 451 6.65 30.19 33.75
CA ALA A 451 7.49 30.87 32.76
C ALA A 451 7.07 32.34 32.52
N LEU A 452 5.82 32.72 32.84
CA LEU A 452 5.24 34.03 32.52
C LEU A 452 6.10 35.23 32.98
N PRO A 453 6.66 35.28 34.21
CA PRO A 453 7.49 36.41 34.63
C PRO A 453 8.75 36.60 33.78
N LEU A 454 9.32 35.51 33.27
CA LEU A 454 10.48 35.54 32.37
C LEU A 454 10.04 35.88 30.95
N ALA A 455 8.96 35.28 30.46
CA ALA A 455 8.41 35.53 29.13
C ALA A 455 7.99 37.00 28.93
N ALA A 456 7.48 37.66 29.98
CA ALA A 456 7.14 39.08 29.94
C ALA A 456 8.37 40.02 29.76
N SER A 457 9.59 39.49 29.85
CA SER A 457 10.85 40.24 29.71
C SER A 457 11.70 39.83 28.50
N ASP A 458 11.35 38.75 27.80
CA ASP A 458 12.13 38.21 26.69
C ASP A 458 11.20 37.84 25.51
N PRO A 459 11.35 38.48 24.33
CA PRO A 459 10.46 38.28 23.20
C PRO A 459 10.54 36.86 22.60
N THR A 460 11.70 36.22 22.65
CA THR A 460 11.88 34.86 22.12
C THR A 460 11.14 33.86 22.99
N LEU A 461 11.31 33.98 24.31
CA LEU A 461 10.59 33.15 25.27
C LEU A 461 9.08 33.41 25.22
N ALA A 462 8.65 34.67 25.05
CA ALA A 462 7.24 35.01 24.84
C ALA A 462 6.65 34.28 23.62
N GLN A 463 7.37 34.28 22.49
CA GLN A 463 6.94 33.58 21.28
C GLN A 463 6.86 32.06 21.50
N THR A 464 7.84 31.45 22.17
CA THR A 464 7.81 30.02 22.50
C THR A 464 6.66 29.67 23.44
N ALA A 465 6.41 30.47 24.47
CA ALA A 465 5.30 30.29 25.39
C ALA A 465 3.94 30.43 24.68
N MET A 466 3.83 31.39 23.76
CA MET A 466 2.66 31.59 22.90
C MET A 466 2.42 30.33 22.04
N VAL A 467 3.40 29.86 21.27
CA VAL A 467 3.24 28.64 20.44
C VAL A 467 2.92 27.39 21.28
N LEU A 468 3.59 27.22 22.42
CA LEU A 468 3.32 26.10 23.33
C LEU A 468 1.88 26.15 23.85
N GLY A 469 1.41 27.34 24.26
CA GLY A 469 0.02 27.56 24.66
C GLY A 469 -0.97 27.26 23.54
N ALA A 470 -0.71 27.73 22.33
CA ALA A 470 -1.56 27.49 21.16
C ALA A 470 -1.75 25.99 20.87
N SER A 471 -0.69 25.19 21.05
CA SER A 471 -0.71 23.75 20.77
C SER A 471 -1.37 22.88 21.86
N SER A 472 -1.42 23.38 23.10
CA SER A 472 -1.68 22.54 24.28
C SER A 472 -2.84 23.01 25.17
N LEU A 473 -3.16 24.30 25.15
CA LEU A 473 -4.24 24.86 25.98
C LEU A 473 -5.61 24.71 25.32
N PRO A 474 -6.68 24.43 26.10
CA PRO A 474 -8.06 24.59 25.64
C PRO A 474 -8.35 26.04 25.18
N ALA A 475 -9.37 26.23 24.34
CA ALA A 475 -9.70 27.52 23.73
C ALA A 475 -9.84 28.67 24.76
N ASP A 476 -10.63 28.49 25.82
CA ASP A 476 -10.86 29.52 26.85
C ASP A 476 -9.57 29.92 27.59
N HIS A 477 -8.72 28.94 27.91
CA HIS A 477 -7.45 29.16 28.60
C HIS A 477 -6.46 29.85 27.69
N TRP A 478 -6.44 29.46 26.42
CA TRP A 478 -5.62 30.09 25.41
C TRP A 478 -6.00 31.55 25.19
N GLN A 479 -7.30 31.84 25.04
CA GLN A 479 -7.80 33.22 24.88
C GLN A 479 -7.36 34.13 26.05
N ARG A 480 -7.50 33.65 27.29
CA ARG A 480 -7.06 34.39 28.48
C ARG A 480 -5.55 34.62 28.48
N PHE A 481 -4.78 33.61 28.11
CA PHE A 481 -3.32 33.68 28.07
C PHE A 481 -2.81 34.67 27.01
N VAL A 482 -3.37 34.63 25.80
CA VAL A 482 -3.05 35.56 24.72
C VAL A 482 -3.38 37.01 25.09
N SER A 483 -4.41 37.23 25.92
CA SER A 483 -4.85 38.57 26.33
C SER A 483 -4.01 39.18 27.46
N LEU A 484 -2.98 38.50 27.97
CA LEU A 484 -2.12 39.03 29.03
C LEU A 484 -1.26 40.19 28.52
N LYS A 485 -1.55 41.42 28.98
CA LYS A 485 -0.82 42.65 28.58
C LYS A 485 0.71 42.56 28.69
N PRO A 486 1.31 41.99 29.77
CA PRO A 486 2.77 41.85 29.86
C PRO A 486 3.37 40.96 28.76
N LEU A 487 2.64 39.93 28.34
CA LEU A 487 3.07 39.01 27.29
C LEU A 487 2.88 39.64 25.91
N LEU A 488 1.74 40.29 25.67
CA LEU A 488 1.44 40.99 24.41
C LEU A 488 2.45 42.10 24.09
N ALA A 489 3.01 42.76 25.12
CA ALA A 489 4.02 43.80 24.94
C ALA A 489 5.33 43.29 24.34
N GLN A 490 5.61 41.98 24.47
CA GLN A 490 6.81 41.33 23.94
C GLN A 490 6.60 40.63 22.60
N LEU A 491 5.35 40.60 22.09
CA LEU A 491 4.97 39.90 20.88
C LEU A 491 4.80 40.88 19.70
N PRO A 492 4.69 40.35 18.46
CA PRO A 492 4.57 41.21 17.29
C PRO A 492 3.34 42.12 17.33
N ARG A 493 3.50 43.38 16.87
CA ARG A 493 2.46 44.43 16.99
C ARG A 493 1.16 44.09 16.27
N SER A 494 1.22 43.29 15.21
CA SER A 494 0.05 42.83 14.46
C SER A 494 -0.87 41.99 15.35
N LEU A 495 -0.31 41.14 16.21
CA LEU A 495 -1.06 40.35 17.19
C LEU A 495 -1.71 41.27 18.22
N SER A 496 -0.98 42.22 18.81
CA SER A 496 -1.57 43.14 19.80
C SER A 496 -2.75 43.93 19.21
N ARG A 497 -2.65 44.37 17.95
CA ARG A 497 -3.75 45.04 17.23
C ARG A 497 -4.95 44.11 17.01
N LEU A 498 -4.70 42.86 16.59
CA LEU A 498 -5.74 41.86 16.39
C LEU A 498 -6.46 41.54 17.71
N ILE A 499 -5.73 41.37 18.81
CA ILE A 499 -6.32 41.06 20.11
C ILE A 499 -7.14 42.24 20.66
N ALA A 500 -6.63 43.47 20.56
CA ALA A 500 -7.39 44.67 20.92
C ALA A 500 -8.68 44.79 20.09
N TYR A 501 -8.60 44.49 18.81
CA TYR A 501 -9.76 44.41 17.93
C TYR A 501 -10.76 43.35 18.39
N LEU A 502 -10.33 42.09 18.58
CA LEU A 502 -11.20 40.97 18.95
C LEU A 502 -11.87 41.19 20.31
N ASN A 503 -11.18 41.83 21.27
CA ASN A 503 -11.72 42.21 22.57
C ASN A 503 -12.63 43.46 22.52
N SER A 504 -12.92 44.00 21.33
CA SER A 504 -13.76 45.18 21.13
C SER A 504 -13.25 46.46 21.79
N GLU A 505 -11.93 46.57 22.02
CA GLU A 505 -11.29 47.83 22.43
C GLU A 505 -11.25 48.85 21.28
N VAL A 506 -11.43 48.37 20.04
CA VAL A 506 -11.48 49.15 18.79
C VAL A 506 -12.80 48.86 18.09
N THR A 507 -13.58 49.92 17.79
CA THR A 507 -14.91 49.83 17.16
C THR A 507 -14.89 49.87 15.63
N THR A 508 -13.75 50.23 15.02
CA THR A 508 -13.59 50.22 13.55
C THR A 508 -13.43 48.79 13.02
N PRO A 509 -13.88 48.46 11.79
CA PRO A 509 -13.73 47.13 11.19
C PRO A 509 -12.27 46.69 11.08
N ALA A 510 -12.04 45.38 11.04
CA ALA A 510 -10.70 44.79 10.98
C ALA A 510 -9.92 45.36 9.79
N THR A 511 -8.65 45.70 9.99
CA THR A 511 -7.76 46.01 8.87
C THR A 511 -7.62 44.76 7.98
N PRO A 512 -7.79 44.86 6.65
CA PRO A 512 -7.59 43.73 5.75
C PRO A 512 -6.19 43.10 5.96
N GLY A 513 -6.12 41.78 5.99
CA GLY A 513 -4.93 40.98 6.15
C GLY A 513 -4.43 40.84 7.59
N LEU A 514 -5.05 41.51 8.58
CA LEU A 514 -4.50 41.58 9.94
C LEU A 514 -4.34 40.21 10.60
N MET A 515 -5.33 39.31 10.47
CA MET A 515 -5.25 37.96 11.04
C MET A 515 -4.14 37.12 10.39
N ALA A 516 -4.07 37.14 9.05
CA ALA A 516 -3.06 36.42 8.30
C ALA A 516 -1.64 36.93 8.61
N GLN A 517 -1.47 38.24 8.73
CA GLN A 517 -0.21 38.88 9.11
C GLN A 517 0.20 38.50 10.54
N ALA A 518 -0.73 38.51 11.49
CA ALA A 518 -0.46 38.13 12.88
C ALA A 518 0.04 36.69 13.00
N ALA A 519 -0.51 35.77 12.20
CA ALA A 519 -0.02 34.39 12.15
C ALA A 519 1.33 34.25 11.42
N LEU A 520 1.56 35.03 10.36
CA LEU A 520 2.79 34.98 9.55
C LEU A 520 4.04 35.32 10.36
N GLU A 521 3.93 36.29 11.29
CA GLU A 521 5.05 36.76 12.12
C GLU A 521 5.59 35.71 13.11
N PHE A 522 4.88 34.58 13.30
CA PHE A 522 5.36 33.43 14.07
C PHE A 522 6.24 32.46 13.28
N GLY A 523 6.45 32.72 11.99
CA GLY A 523 7.27 31.90 11.09
C GLY A 523 6.51 30.74 10.43
N ALA A 524 7.07 30.20 9.35
CA ALA A 524 6.41 29.21 8.50
C ALA A 524 5.98 27.94 9.24
N SER A 525 6.78 27.48 10.22
CA SER A 525 6.50 26.26 11.00
C SER A 525 5.25 26.36 11.87
N TRP A 526 4.89 27.56 12.34
CA TRP A 526 3.82 27.79 13.32
C TRP A 526 2.66 28.60 12.78
N ARG A 527 2.80 29.19 11.59
CA ARG A 527 1.78 29.99 10.93
C ARG A 527 0.43 29.28 10.87
N ALA A 528 0.40 28.00 10.47
CA ALA A 528 -0.84 27.24 10.35
C ALA A 528 -1.57 27.08 11.69
N LEU A 529 -0.87 26.64 12.73
CA LEU A 529 -1.41 26.52 14.09
C LEU A 529 -1.92 27.87 14.60
N MET A 530 -1.08 28.91 14.52
CA MET A 530 -1.44 30.24 15.01
C MET A 530 -2.66 30.79 14.28
N LEU A 531 -2.74 30.63 12.97
CA LEU A 531 -3.88 31.10 12.19
C LEU A 531 -5.18 30.39 12.59
N ILE A 532 -5.15 29.07 12.75
CA ILE A 532 -6.32 28.29 13.20
C ILE A 532 -6.77 28.74 14.61
N ARG A 533 -5.82 28.94 15.53
CA ARG A 533 -6.13 29.32 16.92
C ARG A 533 -6.63 30.77 17.04
N LEU A 534 -6.14 31.68 16.20
CA LEU A 534 -6.66 33.04 16.10
C LEU A 534 -8.05 33.06 15.48
N ALA A 535 -8.31 32.22 14.47
CA ALA A 535 -9.62 32.02 13.89
C ALA A 535 -10.62 31.46 14.91
N GLU A 536 -10.24 30.45 15.69
CA GLU A 536 -11.06 29.91 16.78
C GLU A 536 -11.48 31.01 17.77
N MET A 537 -10.53 31.88 18.15
CA MET A 537 -10.81 33.00 19.04
C MET A 537 -11.77 34.01 18.39
N ALA A 538 -11.59 34.34 17.11
CA ALA A 538 -12.48 35.24 16.39
C ALA A 538 -13.91 34.68 16.26
N LEU A 539 -14.05 33.37 16.05
CA LEU A 539 -15.35 32.67 16.04
C LEU A 539 -16.03 32.74 17.40
N HIS A 540 -15.30 32.43 18.49
CA HIS A 540 -15.85 32.51 19.85
C HIS A 540 -16.30 33.94 20.21
N MET A 541 -15.62 34.96 19.72
CA MET A 541 -15.97 36.36 19.94
C MET A 541 -17.00 36.91 18.94
N GLY A 542 -17.49 36.10 17.99
CA GLY A 542 -18.48 36.51 17.00
C GLY A 542 -17.99 37.54 15.96
N ARG A 543 -16.68 37.64 15.74
CA ARG A 543 -16.04 38.63 14.85
C ARG A 543 -15.80 38.06 13.47
N LEU A 544 -16.89 37.80 12.73
CA LEU A 544 -16.83 37.25 11.37
C LEU A 544 -16.17 38.21 10.37
N ASP A 545 -16.17 39.50 10.67
CA ASP A 545 -15.50 40.54 9.88
C ASP A 545 -13.96 40.47 9.89
N ALA A 546 -13.37 39.64 10.77
CA ALA A 546 -11.93 39.35 10.78
C ALA A 546 -11.51 38.34 9.68
N PHE A 547 -12.46 37.66 9.03
CA PHE A 547 -12.21 36.65 8.00
C PHE A 547 -12.26 37.23 6.60
N ASP A 548 -11.20 37.93 6.22
CA ASP A 548 -11.03 38.41 4.86
C ASP A 548 -10.46 37.32 3.93
N THR A 549 -10.29 37.67 2.65
CA THR A 549 -9.77 36.74 1.62
C THR A 549 -8.42 36.15 2.01
N GLN A 550 -7.53 36.93 2.63
CA GLN A 550 -6.19 36.48 3.02
C GLN A 550 -6.23 35.51 4.21
N ALA A 551 -7.08 35.79 5.20
CA ALA A 551 -7.29 34.90 6.33
C ALA A 551 -7.87 33.56 5.88
N LEU A 552 -8.91 33.58 5.04
CA LEU A 552 -9.55 32.36 4.51
C LEU A 552 -8.61 31.56 3.61
N ALA A 553 -7.81 32.23 2.76
CA ALA A 553 -6.78 31.56 1.96
C ALA A 553 -5.74 30.88 2.84
N GLY A 554 -5.27 31.55 3.90
CA GLY A 554 -4.34 30.96 4.86
C GLY A 554 -4.94 29.79 5.63
N LEU A 555 -6.22 29.84 5.98
CA LEU A 555 -6.94 28.76 6.67
C LEU A 555 -7.16 27.54 5.75
N ALA A 556 -7.44 27.77 4.47
CA ALA A 556 -7.48 26.70 3.46
C ALA A 556 -6.12 26.01 3.31
N GLN A 557 -5.02 26.76 3.33
CA GLN A 557 -3.66 26.18 3.34
C GLN A 557 -3.39 25.41 4.65
N ALA A 558 -3.81 25.96 5.80
CA ALA A 558 -3.64 25.33 7.10
C ALA A 558 -4.46 24.03 7.23
N ALA A 559 -5.61 23.92 6.56
CA ALA A 559 -6.48 22.75 6.56
C ALA A 559 -5.81 21.47 6.03
N VAL A 560 -4.81 21.61 5.16
CA VAL A 560 -4.04 20.49 4.57
C VAL A 560 -2.94 19.99 5.52
N THR A 561 -2.62 20.73 6.58
CA THR A 561 -1.55 20.38 7.53
C THR A 561 -2.03 19.46 8.65
N SER A 562 -1.11 18.86 9.40
CA SER A 562 -1.43 18.10 10.62
C SER A 562 -2.16 18.92 11.69
N TRP A 563 -1.96 20.24 11.72
CA TRP A 563 -2.72 21.14 12.59
C TRP A 563 -4.18 21.25 12.16
N GLY A 564 -4.46 21.21 10.85
CA GLY A 564 -5.81 21.11 10.34
C GLY A 564 -6.52 19.85 10.82
N GLU A 565 -5.80 18.73 10.95
CA GLU A 565 -6.34 17.49 11.51
C GLU A 565 -6.65 17.59 13.01
N ALA A 566 -5.72 18.15 13.79
CA ALA A 566 -5.93 18.34 15.22
C ALA A 566 -7.09 19.31 15.55
N HIS A 567 -7.42 20.22 14.64
CA HIS A 567 -8.43 21.28 14.83
C HIS A 567 -9.54 21.24 13.77
N ASP A 568 -9.89 20.05 13.27
CA ASP A 568 -10.93 19.84 12.25
C ASP A 568 -12.26 20.52 12.60
N GLY A 569 -12.67 20.38 13.88
CA GLY A 569 -13.92 20.96 14.38
C GLY A 569 -13.99 22.49 14.26
N VAL A 570 -12.86 23.19 14.46
CA VAL A 570 -12.79 24.66 14.31
C VAL A 570 -12.98 25.05 12.85
N LEU A 571 -12.28 24.36 11.95
CA LEU A 571 -12.32 24.64 10.51
C LEU A 571 -13.70 24.36 9.91
N ARG A 572 -14.39 23.31 10.35
CA ARG A 572 -15.77 23.03 9.92
C ARG A 572 -16.77 24.00 10.54
N HIS A 573 -16.58 24.38 11.81
CA HIS A 573 -17.40 25.39 12.46
C HIS A 573 -17.30 26.75 11.74
N LEU A 574 -16.09 27.14 11.32
CA LEU A 574 -15.88 28.32 10.48
C LEU A 574 -16.75 28.30 9.23
N VAL A 575 -16.71 27.21 8.46
CA VAL A 575 -17.51 27.09 7.23
C VAL A 575 -19.00 27.19 7.56
N HIS A 576 -19.44 26.54 8.63
CA HIS A 576 -20.84 26.61 9.07
C HIS A 576 -21.32 28.04 9.41
N GLN A 577 -20.45 28.88 10.00
CA GLN A 577 -20.79 30.28 10.26
C GLN A 577 -21.01 31.11 8.99
N PHE A 578 -20.41 30.70 7.87
CA PHE A 578 -20.57 31.32 6.55
C PHE A 578 -21.58 30.59 5.65
N SER A 579 -22.22 29.52 6.14
CA SER A 579 -23.28 28.80 5.41
C SER A 579 -24.58 29.62 5.29
N ASP A 580 -24.74 30.76 5.96
CA ASP A 580 -25.93 31.61 5.76
C ASP A 580 -25.87 32.37 4.43
N ASP A 581 -27.00 32.47 3.72
CA ASP A 581 -27.08 33.11 2.39
C ASP A 581 -26.64 34.58 2.43
N THR A 582 -26.89 35.30 3.54
CA THR A 582 -26.49 36.71 3.69
C THR A 582 -25.01 36.86 4.02
N ALA A 583 -24.46 35.95 4.83
CA ALA A 583 -23.03 35.93 5.15
C ALA A 583 -22.20 35.57 3.91
N LEU A 584 -22.63 34.54 3.17
CA LEU A 584 -21.99 34.07 1.95
C LEU A 584 -21.94 35.16 0.87
N SER A 585 -23.03 35.93 0.71
CA SER A 585 -23.11 37.00 -0.29
C SER A 585 -22.25 38.23 0.02
N ARG A 586 -21.76 38.38 1.26
CA ARG A 586 -20.88 39.48 1.69
C ARG A 586 -19.39 39.18 1.48
N LEU A 587 -19.05 37.92 1.21
CA LEU A 587 -17.67 37.52 0.96
C LEU A 587 -17.19 38.03 -0.41
N SER A 588 -15.94 38.48 -0.46
CA SER A 588 -15.24 38.87 -1.70
C SER A 588 -15.03 37.67 -2.63
N ASP A 589 -14.95 37.89 -3.94
CA ASP A 589 -14.87 36.88 -5.03
C ASP A 589 -14.28 35.50 -4.67
N ASP A 590 -12.99 35.41 -4.30
CA ASP A 590 -12.32 34.13 -4.06
C ASP A 590 -12.60 33.50 -2.69
N ALA A 591 -13.12 34.27 -1.73
CA ALA A 591 -13.33 33.82 -0.35
C ALA A 591 -14.27 32.61 -0.21
N PRO A 592 -15.42 32.54 -0.90
CA PRO A 592 -16.29 31.36 -0.90
C PRO A 592 -15.57 30.09 -1.35
N ARG A 593 -14.66 30.17 -2.32
CA ARG A 593 -13.91 29.00 -2.79
C ARG A 593 -13.00 28.45 -1.70
N TYR A 594 -12.37 29.29 -0.89
CA TYR A 594 -11.54 28.84 0.24
C TYR A 594 -12.32 28.07 1.30
N LEU A 595 -13.59 28.42 1.55
CA LEU A 595 -14.46 27.64 2.43
C LEU A 595 -14.68 26.21 1.90
N LEU A 596 -14.90 26.07 0.59
CA LEU A 596 -15.03 24.77 -0.05
C LEU A 596 -13.69 24.00 -0.03
N GLN A 597 -12.55 24.68 -0.20
CA GLN A 597 -11.22 24.06 -0.12
C GLN A 597 -10.95 23.47 1.27
N ILE A 598 -11.37 24.17 2.33
CA ILE A 598 -11.31 23.67 3.70
C ILE A 598 -12.09 22.35 3.78
N LEU A 599 -13.37 22.32 3.41
CA LEU A 599 -14.19 21.09 3.48
C LEU A 599 -13.60 19.93 2.67
N LEU A 600 -13.08 20.23 1.47
CA LEU A 600 -12.45 19.24 0.60
C LEU A 600 -11.16 18.66 1.22
N SER A 601 -10.30 19.50 1.78
CA SER A 601 -9.07 19.07 2.48
C SER A 601 -9.37 18.30 3.76
N ARG A 602 -10.46 18.67 4.44
CA ARG A 602 -10.92 18.04 5.68
C ARG A 602 -11.73 16.76 5.45
N ARG A 603 -11.88 16.31 4.20
CA ARG A 603 -12.66 15.10 3.81
C ARG A 603 -14.12 15.15 4.24
N ALA A 604 -14.67 16.36 4.42
CA ALA A 604 -16.06 16.57 4.80
C ALA A 604 -16.96 16.58 3.56
N TYR A 605 -16.95 15.50 2.76
CA TYR A 605 -17.54 15.50 1.40
C TYR A 605 -19.06 15.73 1.38
N SER A 606 -19.79 15.27 2.40
CA SER A 606 -21.23 15.52 2.51
C SER A 606 -21.54 17.01 2.74
N GLU A 607 -20.76 17.67 3.60
CA GLU A 607 -20.88 19.11 3.83
C GLU A 607 -20.43 19.89 2.59
N LEU A 608 -19.37 19.43 1.93
CA LEU A 608 -18.91 20.01 0.67
C LEU A 608 -20.01 19.97 -0.40
N ALA A 609 -20.73 18.85 -0.54
CA ALA A 609 -21.83 18.75 -1.49
C ALA A 609 -22.97 19.74 -1.19
N ALA A 610 -23.33 19.86 0.09
CA ALA A 610 -24.35 20.80 0.53
C ALA A 610 -23.94 22.26 0.24
N GLU A 611 -22.70 22.62 0.56
CA GLU A 611 -22.18 23.97 0.30
C GLU A 611 -21.94 24.24 -1.19
N LEU A 612 -21.54 23.26 -1.99
CA LEU A 612 -21.51 23.38 -3.45
C LEU A 612 -22.89 23.74 -4.00
N ASN A 613 -23.93 23.00 -3.60
CA ASN A 613 -25.30 23.28 -4.01
C ASN A 613 -25.78 24.68 -3.54
N ARG A 614 -25.41 25.09 -2.31
CA ARG A 614 -25.73 26.41 -1.78
C ARG A 614 -25.02 27.52 -2.57
N HIS A 615 -23.71 27.41 -2.77
CA HIS A 615 -22.91 28.37 -3.54
C HIS A 615 -23.44 28.49 -4.97
N GLY A 616 -23.76 27.37 -5.62
CA GLY A 616 -24.37 27.35 -6.95
C GLY A 616 -25.73 28.05 -7.02
N ARG A 617 -26.51 28.03 -5.94
CA ARG A 617 -27.81 28.73 -5.85
C ARG A 617 -27.66 30.23 -5.54
N VAL A 618 -26.80 30.57 -4.59
CA VAL A 618 -26.68 31.93 -4.02
C VAL A 618 -25.77 32.82 -4.84
N LEU A 619 -24.57 32.33 -5.20
CA LEU A 619 -23.53 33.14 -5.84
C LEU A 619 -23.60 33.08 -7.38
N TYR A 620 -24.17 32.00 -7.93
CA TYR A 620 -24.17 31.72 -9.36
C TYR A 620 -25.59 31.47 -9.92
N PRO A 621 -26.50 32.46 -9.93
CA PRO A 621 -27.85 32.30 -10.49
C PRO A 621 -27.81 31.96 -11.99
N SER A 622 -28.97 31.66 -12.59
CA SER A 622 -29.18 30.99 -13.90
C SER A 622 -28.35 31.46 -15.12
N GLY A 623 -27.69 32.62 -15.08
CA GLY A 623 -26.76 33.10 -16.11
C GLY A 623 -25.26 32.81 -15.85
N LYS A 624 -24.88 32.37 -14.65
CA LYS A 624 -23.48 32.18 -14.20
C LYS A 624 -23.10 30.72 -13.97
N GLN A 625 -23.87 29.77 -14.52
CA GLN A 625 -23.64 28.34 -14.30
C GLN A 625 -22.30 27.84 -14.88
N LEU A 626 -21.79 28.48 -15.95
CA LEU A 626 -20.46 28.18 -16.50
C LEU A 626 -19.34 28.69 -15.59
N GLU A 627 -19.47 29.87 -14.99
CA GLU A 627 -18.55 30.40 -13.98
C GLU A 627 -18.52 29.49 -12.75
N TYR A 628 -19.68 29.01 -12.31
CA TYR A 628 -19.80 28.05 -11.22
C TYR A 628 -19.05 26.75 -11.55
N ALA A 629 -19.26 26.19 -12.74
CA ALA A 629 -18.60 24.97 -13.18
C ALA A 629 -17.07 25.15 -13.23
N ALA A 630 -16.58 26.29 -13.73
CA ALA A 630 -15.17 26.64 -13.74
C ALA A 630 -14.57 26.79 -12.32
N MET A 631 -15.34 27.37 -11.39
CA MET A 631 -14.95 27.47 -9.99
C MET A 631 -14.80 26.07 -9.37
N VAL A 632 -15.75 25.15 -9.62
CA VAL A 632 -15.68 23.76 -9.12
C VAL A 632 -14.47 23.01 -9.68
N ARG A 633 -14.16 23.18 -10.97
CA ARG A 633 -12.92 22.64 -11.54
C ARG A 633 -11.69 23.18 -10.80
N THR A 634 -11.63 24.49 -10.61
CA THR A 634 -10.49 25.17 -9.94
C THR A 634 -10.35 24.72 -8.48
N LEU A 635 -11.46 24.49 -7.78
CA LEU A 635 -11.50 23.92 -6.45
C LEU A 635 -10.79 22.56 -6.40
N PHE A 636 -11.18 21.61 -7.25
CA PHE A 636 -10.57 20.28 -7.26
C PHE A 636 -9.14 20.29 -7.82
N ALA A 637 -8.84 21.11 -8.83
CA ALA A 637 -7.50 21.25 -9.40
C ALA A 637 -6.49 21.85 -8.41
N GLY A 638 -6.94 22.82 -7.59
CA GLY A 638 -6.09 23.58 -6.69
C GLY A 638 -6.02 23.06 -5.25
N THR A 639 -6.75 21.99 -4.91
CA THR A 639 -6.78 21.43 -3.54
C THR A 639 -6.05 20.11 -3.50
N PRO A 640 -5.00 19.95 -2.66
CA PRO A 640 -4.33 18.66 -2.50
C PRO A 640 -5.27 17.60 -1.91
N ILE A 641 -5.53 16.55 -2.68
CA ILE A 641 -6.31 15.37 -2.25
C ILE A 641 -5.39 14.15 -2.40
N LEU A 642 -5.48 13.18 -1.49
CA LEU A 642 -4.78 11.91 -1.67
C LEU A 642 -5.48 11.09 -2.77
N PRO A 643 -4.75 10.44 -3.70
CA PRO A 643 -5.37 9.70 -4.81
C PRO A 643 -6.43 8.68 -4.37
N GLY A 644 -6.22 8.01 -3.22
CA GLY A 644 -7.17 7.04 -2.66
C GLY A 644 -8.49 7.64 -2.18
N ASN A 645 -8.54 8.95 -1.93
CA ASN A 645 -9.73 9.65 -1.43
C ASN A 645 -10.58 10.26 -2.56
N VAL A 646 -10.03 10.39 -3.78
CA VAL A 646 -10.72 10.97 -4.93
C VAL A 646 -12.01 10.22 -5.28
N PRO A 647 -12.04 8.86 -5.34
CA PRO A 647 -13.27 8.14 -5.62
C PRO A 647 -14.37 8.38 -4.58
N GLU A 648 -14.01 8.43 -3.30
CA GLU A 648 -14.96 8.70 -2.20
C GLU A 648 -15.53 10.11 -2.30
N ALA A 649 -14.68 11.11 -2.57
CA ALA A 649 -15.11 12.49 -2.73
C ALA A 649 -16.15 12.63 -3.87
N LEU A 650 -15.82 12.14 -5.07
CA LEU A 650 -16.65 12.29 -6.26
C LEU A 650 -17.96 11.49 -6.16
N SER A 651 -17.91 10.27 -5.63
CA SER A 651 -19.10 9.45 -5.41
C SER A 651 -20.04 10.04 -4.36
N THR A 652 -19.49 10.64 -3.29
CA THR A 652 -20.30 11.33 -2.28
C THR A 652 -20.98 12.56 -2.87
N LEU A 653 -20.27 13.36 -3.68
CA LEU A 653 -20.88 14.50 -4.37
C LEU A 653 -22.06 14.08 -5.27
N ALA A 654 -21.88 12.99 -6.02
CA ALA A 654 -22.94 12.43 -6.86
C ALA A 654 -24.14 11.97 -6.01
N ALA A 655 -23.90 11.22 -4.93
CA ALA A 655 -24.94 10.72 -4.04
C ALA A 655 -25.71 11.83 -3.31
N GLN A 656 -25.06 12.96 -3.02
CA GLN A 656 -25.64 14.14 -2.37
C GLN A 656 -26.27 15.13 -3.37
N GLY A 657 -26.45 14.72 -4.64
CA GLY A 657 -27.23 15.47 -5.62
C GLY A 657 -26.54 16.69 -6.23
N VAL A 658 -25.20 16.73 -6.25
CA VAL A 658 -24.48 17.74 -7.06
C VAL A 658 -24.81 17.53 -8.53
N ARG A 659 -25.24 18.60 -9.22
CA ARG A 659 -25.65 18.54 -10.64
C ARG A 659 -24.52 18.04 -11.54
N ALA A 660 -24.90 17.44 -12.67
CA ALA A 660 -23.97 16.76 -13.59
C ALA A 660 -22.82 17.65 -14.10
N LEU A 661 -23.07 18.90 -14.52
CA LEU A 661 -22.00 19.78 -15.04
C LEU A 661 -20.92 20.12 -13.97
N PRO A 662 -21.27 20.62 -12.77
CA PRO A 662 -20.31 20.76 -11.68
C PRO A 662 -19.59 19.47 -11.31
N LEU A 663 -20.29 18.33 -11.32
CA LEU A 663 -19.69 17.03 -11.03
C LEU A 663 -18.65 16.61 -12.09
N VAL A 664 -18.95 16.79 -13.38
CA VAL A 664 -18.01 16.59 -14.50
C VAL A 664 -16.78 17.49 -14.33
N MET A 665 -16.97 18.76 -13.97
CA MET A 665 -15.86 19.67 -13.71
C MET A 665 -15.02 19.29 -12.49
N ALA A 666 -15.63 18.73 -11.44
CA ALA A 666 -14.90 18.17 -10.30
C ALA A 666 -14.02 16.99 -10.71
N HIS A 667 -14.51 16.10 -11.58
CA HIS A 667 -13.71 15.00 -12.13
C HIS A 667 -12.50 15.52 -12.93
N PHE A 668 -12.71 16.48 -13.83
CA PHE A 668 -11.63 17.12 -14.57
C PHE A 668 -10.61 17.79 -13.64
N GLY A 669 -11.08 18.52 -12.62
CA GLY A 669 -10.21 19.14 -11.64
C GLY A 669 -9.38 18.12 -10.86
N ALA A 670 -9.98 17.00 -10.44
CA ALA A 670 -9.28 15.94 -9.72
C ALA A 670 -8.23 15.25 -10.60
N LEU A 671 -8.55 14.94 -11.86
CA LEU A 671 -7.61 14.36 -12.82
C LEU A 671 -6.44 15.32 -13.10
N GLN A 672 -6.74 16.61 -13.27
CA GLN A 672 -5.74 17.65 -13.49
C GLN A 672 -4.79 17.82 -12.28
N GLN A 673 -5.31 17.82 -11.06
CA GLN A 673 -4.52 17.94 -9.82
C GLN A 673 -3.46 16.83 -9.73
N HIS A 674 -3.86 15.62 -10.13
CA HIS A 674 -3.01 14.43 -10.15
C HIS A 674 -2.24 14.24 -11.47
N GLN A 675 -2.16 15.29 -12.29
CA GLN A 675 -1.43 15.30 -13.57
C GLN A 675 -1.80 14.11 -14.48
N TRP A 676 -3.09 13.73 -14.48
CA TRP A 676 -3.60 12.62 -15.29
C TRP A 676 -2.87 11.30 -15.00
N SER A 677 -2.61 11.00 -13.73
CA SER A 677 -1.95 9.76 -13.29
C SER A 677 -2.73 8.49 -13.71
N PRO A 678 -2.04 7.43 -14.20
CA PRO A 678 -2.66 6.15 -14.55
C PRO A 678 -3.46 5.50 -13.40
N ALA A 679 -3.10 5.78 -12.15
CA ALA A 679 -3.82 5.28 -10.97
C ALA A 679 -5.29 5.73 -10.92
N LEU A 680 -5.64 6.81 -11.61
CA LEU A 680 -7.00 7.36 -11.68
C LEU A 680 -7.77 6.94 -12.94
N LYS A 681 -7.32 5.92 -13.67
CA LYS A 681 -8.07 5.35 -14.80
C LYS A 681 -9.55 5.07 -14.49
N PRO A 682 -9.93 4.51 -13.31
CA PRO A 682 -11.34 4.33 -12.97
C PRO A 682 -12.15 5.63 -12.95
N ILE A 683 -11.55 6.73 -12.49
CA ILE A 683 -12.19 8.05 -12.44
C ILE A 683 -12.38 8.62 -13.85
N ALA A 684 -11.39 8.47 -14.72
CA ALA A 684 -11.50 8.88 -16.13
C ALA A 684 -12.59 8.08 -16.88
N ASN A 685 -12.73 6.78 -16.56
CA ASN A 685 -13.80 5.94 -17.11
C ASN A 685 -15.19 6.38 -16.60
N GLN A 686 -15.32 6.68 -15.30
CA GLN A 686 -16.55 7.22 -14.72
C GLN A 686 -16.93 8.57 -15.35
N LEU A 687 -15.97 9.47 -15.53
CA LEU A 687 -16.16 10.74 -16.23
C LEU A 687 -16.68 10.53 -17.65
N THR A 688 -16.07 9.59 -18.39
CA THR A 688 -16.51 9.25 -19.76
C THR A 688 -17.95 8.74 -19.78
N ALA A 689 -18.31 7.85 -18.86
CA ALA A 689 -19.68 7.34 -18.73
C ALA A 689 -20.68 8.45 -18.38
N LEU A 690 -20.34 9.32 -17.43
CA LEU A 690 -21.18 10.44 -16.99
C LEU A 690 -21.47 11.42 -18.14
N MET A 691 -20.49 11.67 -19.01
CA MET A 691 -20.66 12.54 -20.18
C MET A 691 -21.50 11.89 -21.29
N LEU A 692 -21.40 10.57 -21.47
CA LEU A 692 -22.24 9.83 -22.41
C LEU A 692 -23.71 9.79 -21.95
N GLU A 693 -23.95 9.68 -20.65
CA GLU A 693 -25.27 9.69 -20.04
C GLU A 693 -25.93 11.08 -20.15
N HIS A 694 -25.17 12.15 -19.93
CA HIS A 694 -25.67 13.52 -19.96
C HIS A 694 -25.17 14.32 -21.17
N ARG A 695 -25.69 14.00 -22.36
CA ARG A 695 -25.25 14.63 -23.63
C ARG A 695 -25.29 16.17 -23.65
N LEU A 696 -26.29 16.79 -23.01
CA LEU A 696 -26.38 18.25 -22.91
C LEU A 696 -25.25 18.88 -22.09
N VAL A 697 -24.66 18.13 -21.14
CA VAL A 697 -23.52 18.59 -20.35
C VAL A 697 -22.27 18.67 -21.21
N THR A 698 -22.06 17.72 -22.11
CA THR A 698 -20.93 17.70 -23.06
C THR A 698 -20.85 18.99 -23.87
N GLU A 699 -21.98 19.60 -24.22
CA GLU A 699 -22.02 20.86 -24.97
C GLU A 699 -21.50 22.06 -24.16
N ALA A 700 -21.53 21.99 -22.84
CA ALA A 700 -21.02 23.03 -21.93
C ALA A 700 -19.56 22.77 -21.51
N VAL A 701 -18.98 21.62 -21.85
CA VAL A 701 -17.59 21.28 -21.54
C VAL A 701 -16.67 21.88 -22.61
N PRO A 702 -15.62 22.64 -22.23
CA PRO A 702 -14.60 23.11 -23.17
C PRO A 702 -13.96 21.95 -23.95
N ILE A 703 -13.78 22.11 -25.26
CA ILE A 703 -13.25 21.05 -26.13
C ILE A 703 -11.82 20.62 -25.76
N ASP A 704 -11.02 21.52 -25.18
CA ASP A 704 -9.67 21.20 -24.71
C ASP A 704 -9.68 20.17 -23.58
N LEU A 705 -10.70 20.18 -22.72
CA LEU A 705 -10.84 19.17 -21.67
C LEU A 705 -11.19 17.79 -22.25
N LEU A 706 -12.02 17.75 -23.30
CA LEU A 706 -12.30 16.51 -24.04
C LEU A 706 -11.02 15.96 -24.69
N LEU A 707 -10.18 16.82 -25.24
CA LEU A 707 -8.88 16.44 -25.79
C LEU A 707 -7.93 15.92 -24.71
N GLU A 708 -7.86 16.55 -23.54
CA GLU A 708 -7.07 16.05 -22.41
C GLU A 708 -7.52 14.64 -21.97
N LEU A 709 -8.83 14.42 -21.84
CA LEU A 709 -9.40 13.11 -21.52
C LEU A 709 -9.14 12.06 -22.60
N LEU A 710 -9.26 12.45 -23.88
CA LEU A 710 -8.93 11.59 -25.01
C LEU A 710 -7.46 11.17 -24.98
N ARG A 711 -6.55 12.15 -24.82
CA ARG A 711 -5.10 11.91 -24.75
C ARG A 711 -4.76 10.99 -23.58
N PHE A 712 -5.41 11.15 -22.43
CA PHE A 712 -5.25 10.25 -21.30
C PHE A 712 -5.63 8.81 -21.68
N HIS A 713 -6.84 8.56 -22.22
CA HIS A 713 -7.24 7.21 -22.62
C HIS A 713 -6.37 6.63 -23.73
N CYS A 714 -5.90 7.45 -24.67
CA CYS A 714 -4.95 7.04 -25.70
C CYS A 714 -3.61 6.62 -25.08
N SER A 715 -3.09 7.36 -24.10
CA SER A 715 -1.86 7.00 -23.37
C SER A 715 -1.98 5.66 -22.63
N GLN A 716 -3.20 5.32 -22.18
CA GLN A 716 -3.52 4.06 -21.51
C GLN A 716 -3.87 2.92 -22.49
N GLN A 717 -3.82 3.17 -23.81
CA GLN A 717 -4.25 2.25 -24.87
C GLN A 717 -5.68 1.71 -24.67
N ASP A 718 -6.58 2.52 -24.10
CA ASP A 718 -7.98 2.15 -23.86
C ASP A 718 -8.84 2.53 -25.07
N VAL A 719 -8.91 1.64 -26.07
CA VAL A 719 -9.60 1.91 -27.35
C VAL A 719 -11.05 2.30 -27.10
N LYS A 720 -11.76 1.53 -26.27
CA LYS A 720 -13.19 1.72 -26.01
C LYS A 720 -13.47 3.11 -25.45
N SER A 721 -12.70 3.52 -24.45
CA SER A 721 -12.90 4.82 -23.79
C SER A 721 -12.41 5.97 -24.69
N ALA A 722 -11.30 5.79 -25.41
CA ALA A 722 -10.79 6.79 -26.35
C ALA A 722 -11.79 7.07 -27.48
N VAL A 723 -12.32 6.03 -28.13
CA VAL A 723 -13.33 6.17 -29.19
C VAL A 723 -14.63 6.77 -28.64
N SER A 724 -15.02 6.40 -27.41
CA SER A 724 -16.19 6.98 -26.74
C SER A 724 -16.04 8.48 -26.51
N VAL A 725 -14.89 8.94 -26.02
CA VAL A 725 -14.62 10.37 -25.83
C VAL A 725 -14.53 11.11 -27.16
N ALA A 726 -13.89 10.52 -28.17
CA ALA A 726 -13.86 11.11 -29.51
C ALA A 726 -15.27 11.32 -30.09
N SER A 727 -16.22 10.42 -29.78
CA SER A 727 -17.62 10.56 -30.19
C SER A 727 -18.37 11.75 -29.59
N LEU A 728 -17.88 12.28 -28.48
CA LEU A 728 -18.43 13.46 -27.81
C LEU A 728 -17.97 14.77 -28.43
N MET A 729 -16.95 14.76 -29.30
CA MET A 729 -16.29 15.97 -29.80
C MET A 729 -16.91 16.57 -31.07
N ALA A 730 -17.49 15.75 -31.95
CA ALA A 730 -17.93 16.18 -33.28
C ALA A 730 -18.97 17.31 -33.24
N MET A 731 -19.95 17.22 -32.34
CA MET A 731 -21.02 18.22 -32.20
C MET A 731 -20.53 19.55 -31.59
N PRO A 732 -19.80 19.56 -30.45
CA PRO A 732 -19.16 20.77 -29.95
C PRO A 732 -18.25 21.45 -30.98
N ALA A 733 -17.43 20.67 -31.69
CA ALA A 733 -16.55 21.19 -32.73
C ALA A 733 -17.34 21.83 -33.88
N ALA A 734 -18.41 21.20 -34.35
CA ALA A 734 -19.22 21.74 -35.45
C ALA A 734 -19.83 23.11 -35.12
N ARG A 735 -20.20 23.35 -33.86
CA ARG A 735 -20.73 24.65 -33.41
C ARG A 735 -19.67 25.77 -33.37
N MET A 736 -18.39 25.40 -33.27
CA MET A 736 -17.28 26.35 -33.36
C MET A 736 -16.99 26.77 -34.82
N GLY A 737 -17.69 26.20 -35.80
CA GLY A 737 -17.46 26.45 -37.22
C GLY A 737 -16.04 26.05 -37.63
N GLU A 738 -15.35 26.94 -38.36
CA GLU A 738 -13.98 26.70 -38.84
C GLU A 738 -12.99 26.43 -37.68
N GLN A 739 -13.20 27.03 -36.50
CA GLN A 739 -12.33 26.81 -35.34
C GLN A 739 -12.40 25.38 -34.80
N GLY A 740 -13.46 24.63 -35.11
CA GLY A 740 -13.60 23.22 -34.74
C GLY A 740 -12.71 22.26 -35.52
N ILE A 741 -12.15 22.68 -36.66
CA ILE A 741 -11.33 21.82 -37.53
C ILE A 741 -10.03 21.40 -36.82
N ALA A 742 -9.39 22.32 -36.10
CA ALA A 742 -8.13 22.04 -35.41
C ALA A 742 -8.28 20.99 -34.29
N PRO A 743 -9.25 21.09 -33.36
CA PRO A 743 -9.52 20.05 -32.38
C PRO A 743 -9.85 18.69 -32.98
N MET A 744 -10.61 18.65 -34.09
CA MET A 744 -10.94 17.40 -34.79
C MET A 744 -9.71 16.77 -35.47
N THR A 745 -8.82 17.60 -36.01
CA THR A 745 -7.51 17.16 -36.53
C THR A 745 -6.68 16.52 -35.43
N GLU A 746 -6.66 17.15 -34.25
CA GLU A 746 -5.91 16.64 -33.11
C GLU A 746 -6.49 15.34 -32.55
N MET A 747 -7.82 15.26 -32.44
CA MET A 747 -8.53 14.02 -32.06
C MET A 747 -8.13 12.85 -32.95
N TYR A 748 -8.15 13.06 -34.28
CA TYR A 748 -7.79 12.01 -35.22
C TYR A 748 -6.34 11.57 -35.06
N ARG A 749 -5.41 12.53 -34.89
CA ARG A 749 -3.98 12.25 -34.66
C ARG A 749 -3.75 11.50 -33.35
N ALA A 750 -4.47 11.82 -32.28
CA ALA A 750 -4.37 11.12 -30.99
C ALA A 750 -4.75 9.63 -31.08
N LEU A 751 -5.65 9.28 -32.01
CA LEU A 751 -6.09 7.91 -32.29
C LEU A 751 -5.17 7.17 -33.29
N GLN A 752 -4.11 7.80 -33.82
CA GLN A 752 -3.11 7.15 -34.67
C GLN A 752 -2.05 6.44 -33.81
N TRP A 753 -2.28 5.16 -33.49
CA TRP A 753 -1.34 4.38 -32.68
C TRP A 753 -0.39 3.58 -33.58
N ASN A 754 0.93 3.73 -33.37
CA ASN A 754 1.95 2.97 -34.10
C ASN A 754 2.39 1.74 -33.30
N ASN A 755 1.82 0.56 -33.57
CA ASN A 755 2.17 -0.66 -32.83
C ASN A 755 2.42 -1.87 -33.76
N ASN A 756 3.48 -2.64 -33.47
CA ASN A 756 3.96 -3.78 -34.29
C ASN A 756 3.59 -5.18 -33.71
N ARG A 757 2.58 -5.29 -32.83
CA ARG A 757 2.13 -6.58 -32.25
C ARG A 757 0.70 -6.89 -32.69
N ASP A 758 0.42 -8.11 -33.13
CA ASP A 758 -0.85 -8.50 -33.78
C ASP A 758 -2.12 -8.08 -33.00
N SER A 759 -2.20 -8.29 -31.69
CA SER A 759 -3.36 -7.88 -30.87
C SER A 759 -3.50 -6.36 -30.68
N GLN A 760 -2.40 -5.62 -30.89
CA GLN A 760 -2.38 -4.16 -30.83
C GLN A 760 -2.61 -3.53 -32.21
N VAL A 761 -2.45 -4.30 -33.30
CA VAL A 761 -2.78 -3.88 -34.66
C VAL A 761 -4.29 -3.76 -34.81
N GLU A 762 -5.07 -4.74 -34.33
CA GLU A 762 -6.55 -4.68 -34.35
C GLU A 762 -7.08 -3.47 -33.56
N ALA A 763 -6.55 -3.26 -32.35
CA ALA A 763 -6.89 -2.12 -31.51
C ALA A 763 -6.56 -0.75 -32.16
N ALA A 764 -5.39 -0.64 -32.79
CA ALA A 764 -4.99 0.56 -33.53
C ALA A 764 -5.88 0.80 -34.75
N GLU A 765 -6.29 -0.27 -35.45
CA GLU A 765 -7.22 -0.17 -36.57
C GLU A 765 -8.61 0.28 -36.12
N GLU A 766 -9.12 -0.26 -35.00
CA GLU A 766 -10.39 0.14 -34.42
C GLU A 766 -10.38 1.61 -33.97
N ALA A 767 -9.31 2.06 -33.31
CA ALA A 767 -9.12 3.47 -32.95
C ALA A 767 -9.10 4.37 -34.19
N ARG A 768 -8.41 3.96 -35.26
CA ARG A 768 -8.36 4.71 -36.53
C ARG A 768 -9.72 4.78 -37.23
N LYS A 769 -10.47 3.68 -37.24
CA LYS A 769 -11.85 3.62 -37.78
C LYS A 769 -12.77 4.54 -36.98
N GLY A 770 -12.71 4.48 -35.65
CA GLY A 770 -13.46 5.37 -34.76
C GLY A 770 -13.11 6.85 -34.97
N GLY A 771 -11.82 7.17 -35.15
CA GLY A 771 -11.38 8.52 -35.49
C GLY A 771 -11.97 9.02 -36.81
N LEU A 772 -11.91 8.21 -37.87
CA LEU A 772 -12.49 8.56 -39.17
C LEU A 772 -14.01 8.77 -39.06
N GLU A 773 -14.70 7.90 -38.36
CA GLU A 773 -16.15 8.03 -38.14
C GLU A 773 -16.51 9.36 -37.46
N ASN A 774 -15.72 9.80 -36.49
CA ASN A 774 -15.93 11.08 -35.83
C ASN A 774 -15.64 12.29 -36.73
N LEU A 775 -14.66 12.20 -37.64
CA LEU A 775 -14.48 13.20 -38.69
C LEU A 775 -15.69 13.24 -39.64
N ARG A 776 -16.25 12.09 -40.03
CA ARG A 776 -17.46 12.03 -40.85
C ARG A 776 -18.64 12.70 -40.15
N ARG A 777 -18.87 12.39 -38.87
CA ARG A 777 -19.91 13.01 -38.04
C ARG A 777 -19.76 14.53 -37.97
N PHE A 778 -18.53 15.03 -37.82
CA PHE A 778 -18.26 16.47 -37.84
C PHE A 778 -18.61 17.11 -39.20
N ILE A 779 -18.23 16.51 -40.33
CA ILE A 779 -18.63 16.98 -41.66
C ILE A 779 -20.16 16.98 -41.83
N ARG A 780 -20.84 15.92 -41.36
CA ARG A 780 -22.30 15.81 -41.38
C ARG A 780 -22.98 16.94 -40.60
N ALA A 781 -22.45 17.29 -39.43
CA ALA A 781 -23.00 18.29 -38.52
C ALA A 781 -22.69 19.75 -38.89
N CYS A 782 -21.66 20.00 -39.71
CA CYS A 782 -21.28 21.35 -40.14
C CYS A 782 -22.28 21.97 -41.12
N ASP A 783 -22.28 23.30 -41.22
CA ASP A 783 -22.94 24.01 -42.32
C ASP A 783 -22.20 23.78 -43.66
N GLU A 784 -22.82 24.18 -44.79
CA GLU A 784 -22.26 23.91 -46.13
C GLU A 784 -20.87 24.54 -46.36
N ALA A 785 -20.65 25.74 -45.83
CA ALA A 785 -19.39 26.45 -46.01
C ALA A 785 -18.26 25.78 -45.21
N THR A 786 -18.52 25.47 -43.94
CA THR A 786 -17.56 24.83 -43.03
C THR A 786 -17.28 23.40 -43.47
N ALA A 787 -18.30 22.62 -43.86
CA ALA A 787 -18.12 21.24 -44.33
C ALA A 787 -17.16 21.18 -45.53
N ARG A 788 -17.30 22.09 -46.50
CA ARG A 788 -16.41 22.17 -47.66
C ARG A 788 -14.96 22.48 -47.28
N ILE A 789 -14.74 23.44 -46.39
CA ILE A 789 -13.40 23.82 -45.91
C ILE A 789 -12.79 22.66 -45.12
N ALA A 790 -13.57 22.08 -44.21
CA ALA A 790 -13.17 20.98 -43.35
C ALA A 790 -12.77 19.73 -44.14
N THR A 791 -13.50 19.35 -45.20
CA THR A 791 -13.13 18.22 -46.07
C THR A 791 -11.71 18.39 -46.64
N ASN A 792 -11.36 19.59 -47.11
CA ASN A 792 -10.04 19.85 -47.69
C ASN A 792 -8.95 19.93 -46.61
N GLN A 793 -9.19 20.62 -45.50
CA GLN A 793 -8.20 20.78 -44.43
C GLN A 793 -7.94 19.47 -43.69
N LEU A 794 -8.98 18.73 -43.30
CA LEU A 794 -8.83 17.41 -42.66
C LEU A 794 -8.26 16.36 -43.63
N GLY A 795 -8.50 16.50 -44.94
CA GLY A 795 -7.91 15.65 -45.96
C GLY A 795 -6.38 15.70 -46.02
N THR A 796 -5.75 16.75 -45.48
CA THR A 796 -4.28 16.82 -45.35
C THR A 796 -3.70 15.75 -44.41
N LEU A 797 -4.55 15.06 -43.64
CA LEU A 797 -4.15 13.92 -42.80
C LEU A 797 -3.80 12.67 -43.61
N GLY A 798 -4.20 12.58 -44.90
CA GLY A 798 -3.84 11.51 -45.81
C GLY A 798 -4.86 11.29 -46.93
N GLU A 799 -4.40 10.74 -48.06
CA GLU A 799 -5.24 10.54 -49.25
C GLU A 799 -6.49 9.67 -48.98
N PRO A 800 -6.42 8.53 -48.28
CA PRO A 800 -7.62 7.73 -47.99
C PRO A 800 -8.65 8.47 -47.12
N ILE A 801 -8.20 9.41 -46.29
CA ILE A 801 -9.08 10.24 -45.45
C ILE A 801 -9.75 11.29 -46.32
N LEU A 802 -9.00 11.95 -47.20
CA LEU A 802 -9.55 12.91 -48.16
C LEU A 802 -10.63 12.25 -49.02
N GLU A 803 -10.38 11.05 -49.56
CA GLU A 803 -11.36 10.29 -50.33
C GLU A 803 -12.63 9.97 -49.52
N ALA A 804 -12.46 9.47 -48.29
CA ALA A 804 -13.58 9.18 -47.40
C ALA A 804 -14.40 10.44 -47.06
N LEU A 805 -13.76 11.56 -46.72
CA LEU A 805 -14.45 12.80 -46.37
C LEU A 805 -15.09 13.49 -47.57
N LYS A 806 -14.52 13.34 -48.78
CA LYS A 806 -15.18 13.74 -50.04
C LYS A 806 -16.47 12.95 -50.25
N ALA A 807 -16.43 11.63 -50.06
CA ALA A 807 -17.64 10.80 -50.16
C ALA A 807 -18.68 11.23 -49.12
N THR A 808 -18.30 11.44 -47.86
CA THR A 808 -19.20 11.96 -46.80
C THR A 808 -19.84 13.30 -47.18
N TYR A 809 -19.04 14.26 -47.65
CA TYR A 809 -19.55 15.56 -48.08
C TYR A 809 -20.53 15.45 -49.25
N ILE A 810 -20.23 14.60 -50.24
CA ILE A 810 -21.10 14.39 -51.41
C ILE A 810 -22.41 13.69 -51.01
N VAL A 811 -22.34 12.63 -50.19
CA VAL A 811 -23.54 11.92 -49.70
C VAL A 811 -24.39 12.85 -48.82
N ARG A 812 -23.79 13.67 -47.96
CA ARG A 812 -24.51 14.71 -47.19
C ARG A 812 -25.30 15.65 -48.10
N ARG A 813 -24.72 16.08 -49.24
CA ARG A 813 -25.42 16.93 -50.22
C ARG A 813 -26.54 16.18 -50.93
N LEU A 814 -26.33 14.92 -51.27
CA LEU A 814 -27.34 14.03 -51.88
C LEU A 814 -28.56 13.88 -50.97
N LEU A 815 -28.33 13.61 -49.69
CA LEU A 815 -29.37 13.49 -48.67
C LEU A 815 -30.01 14.83 -48.30
N GLY A 816 -29.42 15.97 -48.70
CA GLY A 816 -29.94 17.29 -48.35
C GLY A 816 -29.97 17.57 -46.84
N GLY A 817 -29.09 16.93 -46.06
CA GLY A 817 -29.04 17.00 -44.60
C GLY A 817 -30.04 16.10 -43.85
N GLU A 818 -30.82 15.29 -44.56
CA GLU A 818 -31.73 14.30 -43.96
C GLU A 818 -30.97 13.03 -43.53
N ASN A 819 -31.53 12.29 -42.57
CA ASN A 819 -31.01 10.95 -42.28
C ASN A 819 -31.40 9.97 -43.40
N ILE A 820 -30.70 8.83 -43.49
CA ILE A 820 -30.90 7.90 -44.61
C ILE A 820 -32.25 7.16 -44.55
N ALA A 821 -32.92 7.10 -43.38
CA ALA A 821 -34.26 6.52 -43.24
C ALA A 821 -35.35 7.43 -43.82
N ASP A 822 -35.34 8.71 -43.46
CA ASP A 822 -36.23 9.73 -44.04
C ASP A 822 -36.01 9.86 -45.55
N TYR A 823 -34.75 9.77 -45.97
CA TYR A 823 -34.39 9.76 -47.39
C TYR A 823 -34.95 8.53 -48.13
N ALA A 824 -35.00 7.36 -47.48
CA ALA A 824 -35.59 6.14 -48.05
C ALA A 824 -37.07 6.33 -48.40
N TYR A 825 -37.84 7.02 -47.54
CA TYR A 825 -39.24 7.34 -47.82
C TYR A 825 -39.40 8.27 -49.03
N ALA A 826 -38.52 9.27 -49.16
CA ALA A 826 -38.50 10.17 -50.31
C ALA A 826 -38.13 9.44 -51.60
N LEU A 827 -37.17 8.49 -51.53
CA LEU A 827 -36.81 7.61 -52.65
C LEU A 827 -38.00 6.75 -53.06
N HIS A 828 -38.67 6.08 -52.11
CA HIS A 828 -39.82 5.22 -52.41
C HIS A 828 -40.95 5.97 -53.11
N THR A 829 -41.28 7.15 -52.58
CA THR A 829 -42.28 8.05 -53.16
C THR A 829 -41.92 8.44 -54.60
N THR A 830 -40.65 8.81 -54.81
CA THR A 830 -40.14 9.17 -56.14
C THR A 830 -40.17 7.99 -57.10
N ALA A 831 -39.71 6.83 -56.66
CA ALA A 831 -39.61 5.63 -57.46
C ALA A 831 -41.01 5.14 -57.90
N ASN A 832 -42.01 5.17 -57.01
CA ASN A 832 -43.40 4.83 -57.35
C ASN A 832 -44.00 5.84 -58.34
N PHE A 833 -43.85 7.14 -58.09
CA PHE A 833 -44.38 8.16 -58.99
C PHE A 833 -43.79 8.06 -60.40
N LEU A 834 -42.47 7.87 -60.52
CA LEU A 834 -41.81 7.66 -61.81
C LEU A 834 -42.24 6.36 -62.48
N GLN A 835 -42.42 5.28 -61.71
CA GLN A 835 -42.89 4.00 -62.22
C GLN A 835 -44.30 4.09 -62.78
N ASP A 836 -45.26 4.65 -62.03
CA ASP A 836 -46.66 4.77 -62.41
C ASP A 836 -46.80 5.61 -63.69
N THR A 837 -46.18 6.79 -63.67
CA THR A 837 -46.25 7.74 -64.78
C THR A 837 -45.41 7.30 -65.98
N GLY A 838 -44.34 6.52 -65.78
CA GLY A 838 -43.53 5.94 -66.86
C GLY A 838 -44.22 4.76 -67.54
N SER A 839 -44.81 3.85 -66.75
CA SER A 839 -45.51 2.66 -67.26
C SER A 839 -46.70 3.03 -68.13
N ALA A 840 -47.40 4.11 -67.79
CA ALA A 840 -48.53 4.61 -68.58
C ALA A 840 -48.18 5.01 -70.03
N PHE A 841 -46.90 5.33 -70.29
CA PHE A 841 -46.40 5.75 -71.61
C PHE A 841 -45.34 4.79 -72.19
N ALA A 842 -45.20 3.60 -71.61
CA ALA A 842 -44.26 2.60 -72.08
C ALA A 842 -44.67 2.01 -73.46
N ASP A 843 -45.96 1.69 -73.62
CA ASP A 843 -46.54 1.11 -74.84
C ASP A 843 -47.28 2.16 -75.69
N ARG A 844 -46.74 2.45 -76.88
CA ARG A 844 -47.31 3.43 -77.82
C ARG A 844 -48.66 3.00 -78.40
N SER A 845 -48.96 1.71 -78.42
CA SER A 845 -50.25 1.20 -78.91
C SER A 845 -51.38 1.41 -77.90
N ARG A 846 -51.03 1.72 -76.65
CA ARG A 846 -51.96 1.84 -75.53
C ARG A 846 -51.71 3.15 -74.76
N LEU A 847 -51.79 4.30 -75.42
CA LEU A 847 -51.68 5.60 -74.76
C LEU A 847 -53.01 6.03 -74.09
N PRO A 848 -52.98 6.71 -72.92
CA PRO A 848 -54.18 7.24 -72.28
C PRO A 848 -54.97 8.19 -73.19
N LEU A 849 -56.30 8.10 -73.20
CA LEU A 849 -57.14 8.97 -74.02
C LEU A 849 -57.20 10.39 -73.44
N LEU A 850 -57.25 11.41 -74.30
CA LEU A 850 -57.24 12.83 -73.89
C LEU A 850 -58.41 13.18 -72.94
N ASN A 851 -59.61 12.71 -73.26
CA ASN A 851 -60.80 12.99 -72.45
C ASN A 851 -60.73 12.34 -71.06
N THR A 852 -60.14 11.15 -70.97
CA THR A 852 -59.92 10.45 -69.69
C THR A 852 -58.95 11.23 -68.81
N LEU A 853 -57.82 11.67 -69.36
CA LEU A 853 -56.84 12.49 -68.62
C LEU A 853 -57.43 13.79 -68.08
N ILE A 854 -58.27 14.48 -68.87
CA ILE A 854 -58.92 15.72 -68.41
C ILE A 854 -59.95 15.42 -67.31
N GLY A 855 -60.77 14.38 -67.48
CA GLY A 855 -61.75 13.98 -66.49
C GLY A 855 -61.14 13.60 -65.14
N ASP A 856 -60.02 12.87 -65.16
CA ASP A 856 -59.30 12.47 -63.96
C ASP A 856 -58.65 13.69 -63.26
N LEU A 857 -58.11 14.65 -64.02
CA LEU A 857 -57.59 15.90 -63.46
C LEU A 857 -58.70 16.80 -62.90
N ASP A 858 -59.88 16.84 -63.52
CA ASP A 858 -61.04 17.56 -63.00
C ASP A 858 -61.50 16.94 -61.66
N ALA A 859 -61.51 15.61 -61.54
CA ALA A 859 -61.79 14.92 -60.28
C ALA A 859 -60.75 15.22 -59.18
N LEU A 860 -59.47 15.37 -59.55
CA LEU A 860 -58.38 15.74 -58.64
C LEU A 860 -58.35 17.24 -58.29
N SER A 861 -59.01 18.10 -59.06
CA SER A 861 -58.99 19.55 -58.83
C SER A 861 -59.85 20.02 -57.65
N GLY A 862 -60.75 19.14 -57.16
CA GLY A 862 -61.65 19.41 -56.05
C GLY A 862 -60.92 19.60 -54.72
N GLY A 863 -61.12 20.75 -54.07
CA GLY A 863 -60.55 21.05 -52.75
C GLY A 863 -59.16 21.68 -52.73
N LEU A 864 -58.52 21.94 -53.88
CA LEU A 864 -57.24 22.63 -53.98
C LEU A 864 -57.39 24.16 -54.03
N SER A 865 -56.57 24.90 -53.27
CA SER A 865 -56.48 26.36 -53.36
C SER A 865 -55.68 26.81 -54.60
N ASP A 866 -55.78 28.10 -54.98
CA ASP A 866 -54.97 28.65 -56.08
C ASP A 866 -53.45 28.53 -55.80
N ALA A 867 -53.04 28.64 -54.53
CA ALA A 867 -51.66 28.43 -54.11
C ALA A 867 -51.22 26.97 -54.30
N ASP A 868 -52.07 26.00 -53.93
CA ASP A 868 -51.76 24.57 -54.10
C ASP A 868 -51.65 24.18 -55.57
N ARG A 869 -52.56 24.68 -56.42
CA ARG A 869 -52.53 24.47 -57.88
C ARG A 869 -51.25 25.02 -58.49
N LYS A 870 -50.80 26.20 -58.04
CA LYS A 870 -49.53 26.80 -58.46
C LYS A 870 -48.34 25.92 -58.03
N ILE A 871 -48.32 25.44 -56.79
CA ILE A 871 -47.26 24.55 -56.29
C ILE A 871 -47.20 23.25 -57.10
N ILE A 872 -48.34 22.61 -57.41
CA ILE A 872 -48.38 21.40 -58.26
C ILE A 872 -47.78 21.69 -59.63
N ALA A 873 -48.20 22.78 -60.27
CA ALA A 873 -47.70 23.16 -61.58
C ALA A 873 -46.18 23.41 -61.56
N ASP A 874 -45.71 24.24 -60.63
CA ASP A 874 -44.29 24.58 -60.50
C ASP A 874 -43.44 23.35 -60.18
N SER A 875 -43.92 22.46 -59.28
CA SER A 875 -43.22 21.22 -58.90
C SER A 875 -43.06 20.26 -60.07
N LEU A 876 -44.10 20.08 -60.90
CA LEU A 876 -44.01 19.23 -62.11
C LEU A 876 -43.02 19.81 -63.13
N LEU A 877 -43.01 21.12 -63.32
CA LEU A 877 -42.06 21.77 -64.20
C LEU A 877 -40.62 21.63 -63.68
N ASP A 878 -40.43 21.71 -62.36
CA ASP A 878 -39.14 21.49 -61.72
C ASP A 878 -38.69 20.03 -61.81
N ILE A 879 -39.60 19.05 -61.67
CA ILE A 879 -39.31 17.63 -61.91
C ILE A 879 -38.81 17.40 -63.34
N ILE A 880 -39.45 18.01 -64.36
CA ILE A 880 -38.98 17.94 -65.75
C ILE A 880 -37.53 18.43 -65.86
N LYS A 881 -37.23 19.59 -65.25
CA LYS A 881 -35.87 20.17 -65.26
C LYS A 881 -34.86 19.26 -64.57
N PHE A 882 -35.19 18.73 -63.39
CA PHE A 882 -34.24 17.99 -62.56
C PHE A 882 -33.95 16.60 -63.14
N ILE A 883 -34.98 15.85 -63.56
CA ILE A 883 -34.80 14.56 -64.25
C ILE A 883 -33.98 14.73 -65.53
N GLY A 884 -34.27 15.79 -66.31
CA GLY A 884 -33.52 16.12 -67.51
C GLY A 884 -32.05 16.43 -67.23
N GLY A 885 -31.78 17.25 -66.21
CA GLY A 885 -30.42 17.57 -65.77
C GLY A 885 -29.65 16.33 -65.32
N LEU A 886 -30.28 15.44 -64.55
CA LEU A 886 -29.67 14.19 -64.08
C LEU A 886 -29.35 13.24 -65.24
N ALA A 887 -30.28 13.07 -66.19
CA ALA A 887 -30.06 12.23 -67.36
C ALA A 887 -28.98 12.81 -68.29
N GLN A 888 -28.97 14.13 -68.49
CA GLN A 888 -27.92 14.82 -69.27
C GLN A 888 -26.55 14.65 -68.62
N GLN A 889 -26.46 14.87 -67.30
CA GLN A 889 -25.24 14.67 -66.52
C GLN A 889 -24.74 13.23 -66.67
N HIS A 890 -25.61 12.23 -66.49
CA HIS A 890 -25.25 10.82 -66.63
C HIS A 890 -24.75 10.50 -68.05
N ARG A 891 -25.50 10.84 -69.10
CA ARG A 891 -25.13 10.57 -70.51
C ARG A 891 -23.83 11.27 -70.93
N SER A 892 -23.55 12.46 -70.37
CA SER A 892 -22.32 13.19 -70.64
C SER A 892 -21.07 12.51 -70.08
N ASN A 893 -21.20 11.83 -68.93
CA ASN A 893 -20.11 11.10 -68.29
C ASN A 893 -20.06 9.62 -68.72
N ARG A 894 -21.21 9.02 -69.05
CA ARG A 894 -21.37 7.62 -69.50
C ARG A 894 -22.18 7.55 -70.82
N PRO A 895 -21.53 7.79 -71.97
CA PRO A 895 -22.20 7.73 -73.27
C PRO A 895 -22.57 6.31 -73.72
N LYS A 896 -21.98 5.26 -73.11
CA LYS A 896 -22.32 3.84 -73.32
C LYS A 896 -22.67 3.22 -71.97
N ASP A 897 -23.97 3.07 -71.70
CA ASP A 897 -24.48 2.46 -70.46
C ASP A 897 -24.97 1.04 -70.78
N ASN A 898 -24.07 0.05 -70.70
CA ASN A 898 -24.35 -1.36 -70.98
C ASN A 898 -24.46 -2.18 -69.67
N ASP A 899 -25.00 -3.38 -69.80
CA ASP A 899 -25.24 -4.30 -68.69
C ASP A 899 -23.99 -4.61 -67.84
N GLU A 900 -22.83 -4.74 -68.49
CA GLU A 900 -21.54 -4.97 -67.81
C GLU A 900 -21.11 -3.76 -66.95
N THR A 901 -21.34 -2.55 -67.45
CA THR A 901 -21.03 -1.30 -66.76
C THR A 901 -21.97 -1.10 -65.56
N ILE A 902 -23.25 -1.45 -65.72
CA ILE A 902 -24.25 -1.42 -64.64
C ILE A 902 -23.86 -2.44 -63.57
N GLN A 903 -23.53 -3.68 -63.95
CA GLN A 903 -23.10 -4.70 -62.99
C GLN A 903 -21.82 -4.29 -62.26
N SER A 904 -20.86 -3.68 -62.95
CA SER A 904 -19.62 -3.19 -62.33
C SER A 904 -19.86 -2.07 -61.30
N LEU A 905 -20.90 -1.25 -61.47
CA LEU A 905 -21.34 -0.27 -60.47
C LEU A 905 -22.00 -0.95 -59.27
N LEU A 906 -22.90 -1.91 -59.50
CA LEU A 906 -23.58 -2.67 -58.44
C LEU A 906 -22.57 -3.47 -57.60
N ASP A 907 -21.52 -3.99 -58.23
CA ASP A 907 -20.43 -4.71 -57.57
C ASP A 907 -19.38 -3.76 -56.93
N ALA A 908 -19.60 -2.43 -56.99
CA ALA A 908 -18.69 -1.40 -56.48
C ALA A 908 -17.25 -1.49 -57.05
N ARG A 909 -17.10 -1.86 -58.33
CA ARG A 909 -15.80 -2.00 -59.02
C ARG A 909 -15.38 -0.79 -59.85
N THR A 910 -16.31 0.12 -60.14
CA THR A 910 -16.05 1.29 -60.98
C THR A 910 -16.52 2.57 -60.27
N PRO A 911 -15.72 3.66 -60.27
CA PRO A 911 -16.10 4.91 -59.63
C PRO A 911 -17.42 5.50 -60.15
N ALA A 912 -18.18 6.10 -59.25
CA ALA A 912 -19.41 6.80 -59.58
C ALA A 912 -19.08 8.18 -60.16
N GLN A 913 -19.57 8.47 -61.37
CA GLN A 913 -19.32 9.73 -62.09
C GLN A 913 -20.59 10.57 -62.26
N SER A 914 -21.72 10.09 -61.75
CA SER A 914 -23.01 10.77 -61.79
C SER A 914 -23.85 10.32 -60.59
N VAL A 915 -24.93 11.05 -60.29
CA VAL A 915 -25.83 10.66 -59.18
C VAL A 915 -26.50 9.32 -59.45
N LEU A 916 -26.83 9.02 -60.72
CA LEU A 916 -27.41 7.73 -61.08
C LEU A 916 -26.43 6.58 -60.86
N ASP A 917 -25.12 6.82 -61.08
CA ASP A 917 -24.09 5.85 -60.71
C ASP A 917 -24.02 5.65 -59.20
N MET A 918 -24.12 6.73 -58.41
CA MET A 918 -24.14 6.64 -56.95
C MET A 918 -25.36 5.83 -56.46
N PHE A 919 -26.55 6.06 -57.04
CA PHE A 919 -27.73 5.26 -56.73
C PHE A 919 -27.53 3.79 -57.04
N ARG A 920 -26.88 3.45 -58.16
CA ARG A 920 -26.51 2.07 -58.48
C ARG A 920 -25.52 1.48 -57.48
N VAL A 921 -24.44 2.18 -57.12
CA VAL A 921 -23.49 1.69 -56.09
C VAL A 921 -24.19 1.50 -54.74
N MET A 922 -25.01 2.46 -54.31
CA MET A 922 -25.80 2.37 -53.08
C MET A 922 -26.76 1.18 -53.10
N SER A 923 -27.47 0.97 -54.21
CA SER A 923 -28.34 -0.18 -54.39
C SER A 923 -27.56 -1.49 -54.36
N GLY A 924 -26.39 -1.54 -54.99
CA GLY A 924 -25.49 -2.69 -54.96
C GLY A 924 -25.03 -3.05 -53.54
N TYR A 925 -24.78 -2.06 -52.69
CA TYR A 925 -24.48 -2.28 -51.27
C TYR A 925 -25.65 -2.95 -50.53
N PHE A 926 -26.87 -2.42 -50.66
CA PHE A 926 -28.06 -2.98 -49.99
C PHE A 926 -28.49 -4.34 -50.56
N GLY A 927 -28.43 -4.49 -51.89
CA GLY A 927 -28.82 -5.68 -52.63
C GLY A 927 -27.72 -6.71 -52.86
N ARG A 928 -26.52 -6.50 -52.29
CA ARG A 928 -25.34 -7.37 -52.47
C ARG A 928 -24.99 -7.65 -53.94
N GLY A 929 -24.98 -6.59 -54.76
CA GLY A 929 -24.69 -6.64 -56.19
C GLY A 929 -25.83 -7.15 -57.07
N GLN A 930 -27.00 -7.46 -56.50
CA GLN A 930 -28.14 -7.95 -57.26
C GLN A 930 -28.69 -6.87 -58.20
N ARG A 931 -28.72 -7.19 -59.50
CA ARG A 931 -29.41 -6.37 -60.50
C ARG A 931 -30.91 -6.64 -60.48
N ILE A 932 -31.69 -5.57 -60.44
CA ILE A 932 -33.14 -5.60 -60.52
C ILE A 932 -33.55 -5.02 -61.87
N PHE A 933 -34.27 -5.81 -62.66
CA PHE A 933 -34.82 -5.34 -63.93
C PHE A 933 -36.19 -4.69 -63.68
N VAL A 934 -36.34 -3.41 -64.00
CA VAL A 934 -37.65 -2.75 -63.94
C VAL A 934 -38.53 -3.29 -65.07
N LYS A 935 -39.63 -3.96 -64.68
CA LYS A 935 -40.68 -4.38 -65.62
C LYS A 935 -41.71 -3.26 -65.75
N LEU A 936 -41.99 -2.87 -66.99
CA LEU A 936 -43.08 -1.95 -67.33
C LEU A 936 -44.30 -2.76 -67.77
N GLU A 937 -44.98 -3.39 -66.82
CA GLU A 937 -46.23 -4.12 -67.09
C GLU A 937 -47.42 -3.19 -66.80
N ARG A 938 -48.26 -2.95 -67.81
CA ARG A 938 -49.47 -2.13 -67.64
C ARG A 938 -50.61 -2.96 -67.05
N GLY A 939 -51.03 -2.64 -65.83
CA GLY A 939 -52.36 -3.01 -65.32
C GLY A 939 -53.44 -2.35 -66.18
N ILE A 940 -54.45 -3.10 -66.59
CA ILE A 940 -55.39 -2.71 -67.67
C ILE A 940 -56.18 -1.41 -67.36
N ASP A 941 -56.26 -0.98 -66.09
CA ASP A 941 -57.12 0.13 -65.64
C ASP A 941 -56.42 1.31 -64.92
N ASN A 942 -55.09 1.38 -64.86
CA ASN A 942 -54.42 2.41 -64.04
C ASN A 942 -54.22 3.75 -64.77
N HIS A 943 -54.76 4.84 -64.21
CA HIS A 943 -54.46 6.22 -64.62
C HIS A 943 -52.97 6.56 -64.36
N PRO A 944 -52.31 7.45 -65.14
CA PRO A 944 -50.89 7.77 -64.93
C PRO A 944 -50.53 8.33 -63.54
N LEU A 945 -51.49 8.93 -62.82
CA LEU A 945 -51.31 9.39 -61.44
C LEU A 945 -51.74 8.34 -60.39
N GLY A 946 -52.15 7.13 -60.81
CA GLY A 946 -52.66 6.08 -59.92
C GLY A 946 -53.89 6.53 -59.12
N ASP A 947 -54.03 5.98 -57.91
CA ASP A 947 -55.13 6.28 -56.97
C ASP A 947 -54.87 7.51 -56.08
N ARG A 948 -53.92 8.38 -56.46
CA ARG A 948 -53.49 9.52 -55.63
C ARG A 948 -54.62 10.53 -55.48
N THR A 949 -54.86 11.01 -54.26
CA THR A 949 -55.71 12.18 -54.01
C THR A 949 -54.97 13.48 -54.33
N ALA A 950 -55.70 14.58 -54.48
CA ALA A 950 -55.14 15.90 -54.75
C ALA A 950 -54.08 16.35 -53.73
N THR A 951 -54.35 16.12 -52.44
CA THR A 951 -53.46 16.48 -51.33
C THR A 951 -52.25 15.55 -51.24
N ALA A 952 -52.42 14.25 -51.52
CA ALA A 952 -51.31 13.31 -51.61
C ALA A 952 -50.37 13.68 -52.77
N LEU A 953 -50.93 13.95 -53.95
CA LEU A 953 -50.15 14.38 -55.12
C LEU A 953 -49.35 15.65 -54.85
N LEU A 954 -49.96 16.68 -54.24
CA LEU A 954 -49.26 17.91 -53.85
C LEU A 954 -48.04 17.62 -52.97
N ARG A 955 -48.22 16.83 -51.90
CA ARG A 955 -47.17 16.48 -50.94
C ARG A 955 -46.06 15.66 -51.61
N GLU A 956 -46.43 14.65 -52.38
CA GLU A 956 -45.47 13.80 -53.09
C GLU A 956 -44.64 14.62 -54.08
N LEU A 957 -45.26 15.48 -54.89
CA LEU A 957 -44.53 16.31 -55.86
C LEU A 957 -43.51 17.25 -55.20
N GLN A 958 -43.82 17.79 -54.02
CA GLN A 958 -42.86 18.60 -53.26
C GLN A 958 -41.66 17.78 -52.76
N ILE A 959 -41.92 16.57 -52.24
CA ILE A 959 -40.86 15.63 -51.81
C ILE A 959 -39.98 15.25 -52.99
N ILE A 960 -40.58 14.88 -54.12
CA ILE A 960 -39.90 14.46 -55.34
C ILE A 960 -39.06 15.60 -55.92
N ALA A 961 -39.64 16.80 -56.05
CA ALA A 961 -38.93 17.97 -56.56
C ALA A 961 -37.72 18.32 -55.66
N ARG A 962 -37.87 18.25 -54.33
CA ARG A 962 -36.78 18.48 -53.38
C ARG A 962 -35.68 17.42 -53.51
N LEU A 963 -36.03 16.14 -53.56
CA LEU A 963 -35.07 15.05 -53.70
C LEU A 963 -34.27 15.17 -55.00
N LEU A 964 -34.96 15.36 -56.13
CA LEU A 964 -34.31 15.47 -57.44
C LEU A 964 -33.46 16.73 -57.58
N LYS A 965 -33.88 17.83 -56.95
CA LYS A 965 -33.07 19.06 -56.86
C LYS A 965 -31.76 18.81 -56.09
N ASN A 966 -31.83 18.20 -54.91
CA ASN A 966 -30.67 17.90 -54.08
C ASN A 966 -29.72 16.93 -54.79
N ALA A 967 -30.29 15.88 -55.39
CA ALA A 967 -29.58 14.97 -56.29
C ALA A 967 -28.82 15.75 -57.37
N LEU A 968 -29.51 16.57 -58.17
CA LEU A 968 -28.85 17.32 -59.25
C LEU A 968 -27.74 18.25 -58.75
N LEU A 969 -27.94 18.91 -57.60
CA LEU A 969 -26.95 19.83 -57.02
C LEU A 969 -25.73 19.12 -56.41
N THR A 970 -25.81 17.80 -56.16
CA THR A 970 -24.75 16.99 -55.54
C THR A 970 -23.43 17.08 -56.30
N PHE A 971 -23.49 17.13 -57.64
CA PHE A 971 -22.33 17.39 -58.50
C PHE A 971 -22.51 18.72 -59.23
N PRO A 972 -21.66 19.75 -59.00
CA PRO A 972 -21.68 20.96 -59.81
C PRO A 972 -21.36 20.64 -61.28
N PHE A 973 -22.00 21.34 -62.22
CA PHE A 973 -21.78 21.18 -63.66
C PHE A 973 -20.35 21.53 -64.12
N SER A 974 -19.57 22.22 -63.28
CA SER A 974 -18.17 22.56 -63.52
C SER A 974 -17.22 21.58 -62.83
N GLY A 975 -16.68 20.63 -63.60
CA GLY A 975 -15.63 19.69 -63.18
C GLY A 975 -16.02 18.22 -63.31
N ARG A 976 -15.07 17.36 -63.70
CA ARG A 976 -15.25 15.89 -63.65
C ARG A 976 -15.02 15.43 -62.21
N ILE A 977 -16.09 15.21 -61.46
CA ILE A 977 -16.01 14.65 -60.11
C ILE A 977 -16.26 13.14 -60.21
N SER A 978 -15.40 12.36 -59.54
CA SER A 978 -15.46 10.91 -59.44
C SER A 978 -15.45 10.53 -57.96
N VAL A 979 -16.32 9.62 -57.55
CA VAL A 979 -16.37 9.09 -56.17
C VAL A 979 -15.96 7.62 -56.19
N GLU A 980 -14.90 7.31 -55.44
CA GLU A 980 -14.41 5.95 -55.33
C GLU A 980 -15.44 5.04 -54.63
N PRO A 981 -15.71 3.83 -55.14
CA PRO A 981 -16.79 2.99 -54.61
C PRO A 981 -16.53 2.54 -53.17
N ALA A 982 -15.27 2.30 -52.80
CA ALA A 982 -14.89 1.93 -51.44
C ALA A 982 -15.19 3.05 -50.42
N ALA A 983 -14.90 4.30 -50.78
CA ALA A 983 -15.20 5.46 -49.95
C ALA A 983 -16.71 5.70 -49.82
N LEU A 984 -17.45 5.52 -50.91
CA LEU A 984 -18.91 5.60 -50.92
C LEU A 984 -19.57 4.51 -50.07
N ASN A 985 -19.17 3.25 -50.23
CA ASN A 985 -19.65 2.14 -49.39
C ASN A 985 -19.32 2.36 -47.91
N GLY A 986 -18.13 2.86 -47.60
CA GLY A 986 -17.74 3.17 -46.22
C GLY A 986 -18.58 4.28 -45.59
N GLU A 987 -19.07 5.25 -46.37
CA GLU A 987 -20.02 6.26 -45.88
C GLU A 987 -21.44 5.70 -45.71
N ILE A 988 -21.90 4.86 -46.64
CA ILE A 988 -23.20 4.19 -46.53
C ILE A 988 -23.22 3.29 -45.30
N GLU A 989 -22.16 2.52 -45.06
CA GLU A 989 -22.01 1.69 -43.87
C GLU A 989 -22.06 2.51 -42.58
N SER A 990 -21.40 3.68 -42.55
CA SER A 990 -21.44 4.63 -41.44
C SER A 990 -22.88 5.11 -41.14
N LEU A 991 -23.57 5.61 -42.16
CA LEU A 991 -24.96 6.09 -42.04
C LEU A 991 -25.93 4.96 -41.65
N TRP A 992 -25.75 3.78 -42.23
CA TRP A 992 -26.54 2.60 -41.92
C TRP A 992 -26.29 2.12 -40.49
N GLY A 993 -25.04 2.24 -40.02
CA GLY A 993 -24.60 1.95 -38.67
C GLY A 993 -25.32 2.73 -37.57
N ASP A 994 -25.83 3.93 -37.89
CA ASP A 994 -26.55 4.79 -36.96
C ASP A 994 -28.06 4.42 -36.85
N ILE A 995 -28.61 3.58 -37.73
CA ILE A 995 -30.03 3.15 -37.72
C ILE A 995 -30.24 1.91 -36.83
N PRO A 996 -31.32 1.79 -36.04
CA PRO A 996 -31.67 0.56 -35.32
C PRO A 996 -31.84 -0.68 -36.22
N LEU A 997 -31.45 -1.86 -35.75
CA LEU A 997 -31.45 -3.10 -36.56
C LEU A 997 -32.84 -3.50 -37.11
N HIS A 998 -33.92 -3.21 -36.40
CA HIS A 998 -35.28 -3.55 -36.86
C HIS A 998 -35.67 -2.69 -38.07
N GLU A 999 -35.46 -1.38 -37.99
CA GLU A 999 -35.72 -0.42 -39.07
C GLU A 999 -34.83 -0.70 -40.28
N ARG A 1000 -33.57 -1.11 -40.07
CA ARG A 1000 -32.71 -1.58 -41.17
C ARG A 1000 -33.38 -2.69 -41.99
N ARG A 1001 -33.95 -3.70 -41.33
CA ARG A 1001 -34.54 -4.88 -42.01
C ARG A 1001 -35.73 -4.51 -42.89
N GLU A 1002 -36.50 -3.50 -42.49
CA GLU A 1002 -37.63 -3.00 -43.27
C GLU A 1002 -37.15 -2.21 -44.49
N LEU A 1003 -36.13 -1.36 -44.31
CA LEU A 1003 -35.68 -0.45 -45.35
C LEU A 1003 -34.75 -1.07 -46.41
N VAL A 1004 -34.02 -2.17 -46.13
CA VAL A 1004 -33.05 -2.75 -47.10
C VAL A 1004 -33.70 -3.09 -48.45
N ALA A 1005 -34.86 -3.76 -48.43
CA ALA A 1005 -35.50 -4.23 -49.66
C ALA A 1005 -35.95 -3.05 -50.54
N ASP A 1006 -36.59 -2.07 -49.92
CA ASP A 1006 -37.10 -0.88 -50.59
C ASP A 1006 -35.96 -0.01 -51.12
N LEU A 1007 -34.92 0.25 -50.33
CA LEU A 1007 -33.74 0.99 -50.77
C LEU A 1007 -33.04 0.31 -51.95
N THR A 1008 -32.89 -1.02 -51.90
CA THR A 1008 -32.30 -1.80 -53.00
C THR A 1008 -33.09 -1.57 -54.29
N LEU A 1009 -34.42 -1.74 -54.23
CA LEU A 1009 -35.31 -1.61 -55.37
C LEU A 1009 -35.38 -0.18 -55.90
N ASP A 1010 -35.63 0.78 -55.03
CA ASP A 1010 -35.99 2.15 -55.40
C ASP A 1010 -34.82 2.92 -56.01
N LEU A 1011 -33.60 2.71 -55.51
CA LEU A 1011 -32.40 3.34 -56.05
C LEU A 1011 -32.10 2.89 -57.50
N GLN A 1012 -32.27 1.59 -57.81
CA GLN A 1012 -32.15 1.09 -59.18
C GLN A 1012 -33.33 1.57 -60.04
N ARG A 1013 -34.55 1.50 -59.51
CA ARG A 1013 -35.78 1.90 -60.23
C ARG A 1013 -35.76 3.36 -60.64
N ILE A 1014 -35.39 4.28 -59.75
CA ILE A 1014 -35.26 5.71 -60.09
C ILE A 1014 -34.24 5.91 -61.22
N SER A 1015 -33.09 5.24 -61.12
CA SER A 1015 -32.03 5.36 -62.13
C SER A 1015 -32.49 4.90 -63.51
N GLU A 1016 -33.16 3.75 -63.58
CA GLU A 1016 -33.71 3.22 -64.84
C GLU A 1016 -34.85 4.09 -65.38
N MET A 1017 -35.78 4.51 -64.52
CA MET A 1017 -36.94 5.31 -64.92
C MET A 1017 -36.55 6.69 -65.42
N ILE A 1018 -35.60 7.38 -64.78
CA ILE A 1018 -35.09 8.68 -65.26
C ILE A 1018 -34.51 8.57 -66.67
N LEU A 1019 -33.70 7.55 -66.93
CA LEU A 1019 -33.08 7.34 -68.24
C LEU A 1019 -34.11 6.94 -69.29
N LEU A 1020 -35.11 6.12 -68.94
CA LEU A 1020 -36.18 5.69 -69.83
C LEU A 1020 -37.12 6.84 -70.21
N ILE A 1021 -37.57 7.63 -69.22
CA ILE A 1021 -38.48 8.77 -69.41
C ILE A 1021 -37.85 9.84 -70.32
N THR A 1022 -36.53 10.07 -70.20
CA THR A 1022 -35.80 11.09 -70.96
C THR A 1022 -35.20 10.61 -72.28
N ASN A 1023 -35.40 9.35 -72.67
CA ASN A 1023 -34.76 8.77 -73.86
C ASN A 1023 -35.40 9.30 -75.18
N LYS A 1024 -36.69 9.65 -75.13
CA LYS A 1024 -37.49 9.92 -76.34
C LYS A 1024 -37.67 11.41 -76.67
N ILE A 1025 -37.33 12.32 -75.76
CA ILE A 1025 -37.51 13.77 -75.92
C ILE A 1025 -36.34 14.55 -75.35
N GLU A 1026 -35.92 15.59 -76.08
CA GLU A 1026 -34.99 16.59 -75.59
C GLU A 1026 -35.73 17.56 -74.64
N VAL A 1027 -35.39 17.50 -73.34
CA VAL A 1027 -36.06 18.23 -72.26
C VAL A 1027 -36.14 19.74 -72.52
N LYS A 1028 -35.13 20.33 -73.17
CA LYS A 1028 -35.10 21.75 -73.53
C LYS A 1028 -36.33 22.17 -74.35
N THR A 1029 -36.81 21.30 -75.23
CA THR A 1029 -37.99 21.55 -76.08
C THR A 1029 -39.30 21.64 -75.30
N LEU A 1030 -39.37 21.08 -74.08
CA LEU A 1030 -40.55 21.15 -73.20
C LEU A 1030 -40.50 22.33 -72.22
N LEU A 1031 -39.33 22.94 -72.04
CA LEU A 1031 -39.14 24.11 -71.18
C LEU A 1031 -39.34 25.43 -71.97
N GLU A 1032 -39.05 25.42 -73.27
CA GLU A 1032 -39.23 26.56 -74.16
C GLU A 1032 -40.68 26.70 -74.66
N SER A 1033 -41.14 27.96 -74.85
CA SER A 1033 -42.48 28.22 -75.41
C SER A 1033 -42.47 28.01 -76.92
N ASN A 1034 -42.98 26.87 -77.38
CA ASN A 1034 -43.11 26.50 -78.79
C ASN A 1034 -44.54 26.01 -79.09
N GLY A 1035 -44.80 25.67 -80.35
CA GLY A 1035 -46.15 25.26 -80.78
C GLY A 1035 -46.68 24.02 -80.03
N THR A 1036 -45.81 23.08 -79.69
CA THR A 1036 -46.15 21.84 -78.98
C THR A 1036 -46.42 22.11 -77.50
N THR A 1037 -45.54 22.87 -76.82
CA THR A 1037 -45.74 23.22 -75.40
C THR A 1037 -46.99 24.06 -75.18
N LYS A 1038 -47.31 25.00 -76.08
CA LYS A 1038 -48.58 25.76 -76.01
C LYS A 1038 -49.82 24.87 -76.17
N LYS A 1039 -49.75 23.84 -77.03
CA LYS A 1039 -50.85 22.89 -77.22
C LYS A 1039 -51.02 21.96 -76.02
N LEU A 1040 -49.93 21.52 -75.39
CA LEU A 1040 -49.97 20.75 -74.15
C LEU A 1040 -50.47 21.59 -72.97
N ASP A 1041 -50.02 22.84 -72.86
CA ASP A 1041 -50.43 23.76 -71.79
C ASP A 1041 -51.91 24.13 -71.83
N SER A 1042 -52.51 24.10 -73.03
CA SER A 1042 -53.94 24.35 -73.27
C SER A 1042 -54.78 23.07 -73.39
N GLN A 1043 -54.20 21.91 -73.09
CA GLN A 1043 -54.81 20.57 -73.16
C GLN A 1043 -55.40 20.22 -74.54
N ARG A 1044 -54.88 20.83 -75.62
CA ARG A 1044 -55.32 20.59 -77.01
C ARG A 1044 -54.61 19.43 -77.70
N GLN A 1045 -53.55 18.91 -77.08
CA GLN A 1045 -52.76 17.78 -77.59
C GLN A 1045 -52.67 16.70 -76.50
N ARG A 1046 -52.86 15.44 -76.92
CA ARG A 1046 -52.62 14.28 -76.07
C ARG A 1046 -51.11 14.12 -75.84
N PRO A 1047 -50.64 13.95 -74.59
CA PRO A 1047 -49.23 13.65 -74.33
C PRO A 1047 -48.85 12.28 -74.92
N GLU A 1048 -47.67 12.18 -75.52
CA GLU A 1048 -47.15 10.95 -76.13
C GLU A 1048 -46.08 10.25 -75.26
N ASN A 1049 -45.64 10.91 -74.20
CA ASN A 1049 -44.66 10.41 -73.24
C ASN A 1049 -44.83 11.09 -71.88
N THR A 1050 -44.14 10.56 -70.87
CA THR A 1050 -44.23 11.00 -69.47
C THR A 1050 -43.84 12.47 -69.25
N LEU A 1051 -42.83 13.00 -69.96
CA LEU A 1051 -42.45 14.41 -69.80
C LEU A 1051 -43.48 15.37 -70.41
N GLU A 1052 -44.06 15.01 -71.56
CA GLU A 1052 -45.20 15.75 -72.11
C GLU A 1052 -46.41 15.69 -71.19
N PHE A 1053 -46.64 14.56 -70.53
CA PHE A 1053 -47.69 14.42 -69.52
C PHE A 1053 -47.46 15.35 -68.33
N TYR A 1054 -46.24 15.43 -67.79
CA TYR A 1054 -45.93 16.41 -66.73
C TYR A 1054 -46.17 17.85 -67.19
N ARG A 1055 -45.82 18.19 -68.44
CA ARG A 1055 -46.09 19.53 -69.00
C ARG A 1055 -47.59 19.79 -69.17
N PHE A 1056 -48.33 18.78 -69.63
CA PHE A 1056 -49.78 18.82 -69.79
C PHE A 1056 -50.50 19.09 -68.45
N VAL A 1057 -50.10 18.39 -67.38
CA VAL A 1057 -50.65 18.57 -66.03
C VAL A 1057 -50.24 19.93 -65.44
N HIS A 1058 -48.99 20.38 -65.65
CA HIS A 1058 -48.56 21.74 -65.30
C HIS A 1058 -49.48 22.80 -65.92
N GLY A 1059 -49.76 22.70 -67.23
CA GLY A 1059 -50.64 23.63 -67.92
C GLY A 1059 -52.06 23.63 -67.39
N TYR A 1060 -52.58 22.43 -67.08
CA TYR A 1060 -53.93 22.24 -66.58
C TYR A 1060 -54.16 22.98 -65.25
N PHE A 1061 -53.25 22.82 -64.29
CA PHE A 1061 -53.36 23.46 -62.97
C PHE A 1061 -53.02 24.95 -63.04
N ARG A 1062 -52.01 25.34 -63.83
CA ARG A 1062 -51.64 26.75 -64.02
C ARG A 1062 -52.77 27.56 -64.65
N GLY A 1063 -53.46 27.02 -65.65
CA GLY A 1063 -54.59 27.68 -66.31
C GLY A 1063 -55.84 27.86 -65.43
N ARG A 1064 -55.89 27.20 -64.27
CA ARG A 1064 -56.99 27.26 -63.28
C ARG A 1064 -56.63 28.03 -62.01
N THR A 1065 -55.49 28.72 -62.00
CA THR A 1065 -55.16 29.72 -60.97
C THR A 1065 -55.72 31.07 -61.41
N ARG A 1066 -56.42 31.78 -60.52
CA ARG A 1066 -56.81 33.17 -60.81
C ARG A 1066 -55.53 34.02 -60.83
N SER A 1067 -55.35 34.77 -61.92
CA SER A 1067 -54.19 35.67 -62.15
C SER A 1067 -54.03 36.70 -61.05
#